data_AF-A0A7X1L037-F1
#
_entry.id   AF-A0A7X1L037-F1
#
_cell.length_a   1.000
_cell.length_b   1.000
_cell.length_c   1.000
_cell.angle_alpha   90.00
_cell.angle_beta   90.00
_cell.angle_gamma   90.00
#
_symmetry.space_group_name_H-M   'P 1'
#
loop_
_entity.id
_entity.type
_entity.pdbx_description
1 polymer ?
#
loop_
_entity_poly.entity_id
_entity_poly.type
_entity_poly.pdbx_seq_one_letter_code
_entity_poly.pdbx_strand_id
1 'polypeptide(L)'
;MTLGEQLAIVVSETGLLTDQCRACERQGLPILPLRQALVPDYSGDPFLAENGQVPTRLGWRTLRAGYLYVLLDRSIWHAYQVTPDGYLRQFNPYTPPAANESLLASTCVSADHDAPASFLNIDTHEHRVAWLAFASDPWPTNVLDAYKAGRAPHRFQALDLAQARDNPASLGLAMTAESLQVDERVLEYQSLQAGQFPSVHGVYPRALRRQALKGFLRNITARHELQQGVLAFVLDDTLGLVQEYNAQRTAWIHARQQWLEDPLRAYQHQTSQILLAIRAQHRDRAEAQTPSFEPTSGDGPPVFVDPGVERQRIIDHQAVESDQNLEQRYDEAARARFQQGYDKRLQRYQQFIDQSAEAYAAACRTARFNCIEQHDYDGAVGASGRAYATTMALCLRGGISEAPAPNGDERGPSAQLWRAWLSNPQSPIYRALLLRDQSLLANLLPTFEDDASLVWNDSERLYSALSKLIASDRGEYLLGAYLKQSMADLLGALNAASARLQPIIGPAVGRVVSRVNSASQLLHNRLHLTELQVQMKLSEYYALQSEHLRNLQHNAVASMDRSWDSILEEKGTRDPTTRKVTGKVRPLIQGGLLSLALLDPKLASLTITVSVWVEGKASNLLQETQRGMAQLTDSTHSALQDVRVGMGTLDPKARQVLQGLKVSSKQAAQWVRTGFTGLRGAAGGDMLLALGGMYLLNDALNKNLKEAERVVGDKSLEARLALYGSSLGVLGGGLELVGGALARGGSRVLMSGGLSVRGAAAIKKTADAGGGARESGGGHRGCCGDI
;
A
#
# COMPACT_ATOMS: atom_id res chain seq x y z
N MET A 1 -18.36 -8.72 -47.41
CA MET A 1 -18.17 -7.25 -47.45
C MET A 1 -17.56 -6.86 -48.77
N THR A 2 -18.13 -5.87 -49.44
CA THR A 2 -17.55 -5.25 -50.64
C THR A 2 -16.55 -4.15 -50.24
N LEU A 3 -15.66 -3.74 -51.16
CA LEU A 3 -14.75 -2.61 -50.95
C LEU A 3 -15.52 -1.32 -50.63
N GLY A 4 -16.68 -1.13 -51.27
CA GLY A 4 -17.57 0.02 -51.03
C GLY A 4 -18.14 0.05 -49.61
N GLU A 5 -18.55 -1.11 -49.08
CA GLU A 5 -19.00 -1.23 -47.68
C GLU A 5 -17.87 -0.94 -46.69
N GLN A 6 -16.65 -1.42 -46.96
CA GLN A 6 -15.48 -1.14 -46.14
C GLN A 6 -15.13 0.37 -46.14
N LEU A 7 -15.17 1.01 -47.31
CA LEU A 7 -14.97 2.46 -47.44
C LEU A 7 -16.05 3.26 -46.69
N ALA A 8 -17.31 2.86 -46.78
CA ALA A 8 -18.40 3.52 -46.06
C ALA A 8 -18.23 3.41 -44.53
N ILE A 9 -17.83 2.25 -44.02
CA ILE A 9 -17.52 2.05 -42.59
C ILE A 9 -16.38 2.98 -42.16
N VAL A 10 -15.28 3.00 -42.90
CA VAL A 10 -14.12 3.87 -42.57
C VAL A 10 -14.52 5.33 -42.57
N VAL A 11 -15.27 5.80 -43.58
CA VAL A 11 -15.74 7.19 -43.65
C VAL A 11 -16.64 7.53 -42.46
N SER A 12 -17.53 6.62 -42.05
CA SER A 12 -18.39 6.80 -40.87
C SER A 12 -17.59 6.89 -39.57
N GLU A 13 -16.56 6.06 -39.40
CA GLU A 13 -15.71 6.03 -38.21
C GLU A 13 -14.72 7.22 -38.14
N THR A 14 -14.18 7.67 -39.27
CA THR A 14 -13.10 8.67 -39.32
C THR A 14 -13.52 10.07 -39.77
N GLY A 15 -14.78 10.28 -40.19
CA GLY A 15 -15.29 11.54 -40.74
C GLY A 15 -15.44 12.71 -39.73
N LEU A 16 -14.90 12.57 -38.52
CA LEU A 16 -14.98 13.55 -37.45
C LEU A 16 -13.72 14.42 -37.42
N LEU A 17 -13.85 15.71 -37.71
CA LEU A 17 -12.79 16.71 -37.53
C LEU A 17 -12.61 16.98 -36.02
N THR A 18 -11.37 16.99 -35.54
CA THR A 18 -11.01 17.08 -34.11
C THR A 18 -11.39 18.39 -33.42
N ASP A 19 -11.70 19.44 -34.18
CA ASP A 19 -11.70 20.82 -33.67
C ASP A 19 -13.10 21.43 -33.49
N GLN A 20 -14.18 20.67 -33.73
CA GLN A 20 -15.56 21.19 -33.65
C GLN A 20 -16.45 20.36 -32.71
N CYS A 21 -17.10 21.04 -31.76
CA CYS A 21 -18.08 20.41 -30.88
C CYS A 21 -19.39 20.15 -31.63
N ARG A 22 -19.77 18.88 -31.81
CA ARG A 22 -21.03 18.47 -32.46
C ARG A 22 -22.11 18.00 -31.50
N ALA A 23 -21.99 18.29 -30.20
CA ALA A 23 -22.92 17.77 -29.18
C ALA A 23 -24.38 18.16 -29.46
N CYS A 24 -24.63 19.40 -29.90
CA CYS A 24 -25.96 19.90 -30.22
C CYS A 24 -26.49 19.42 -31.59
N GLU A 25 -25.62 18.88 -32.45
CA GLU A 25 -25.97 18.44 -33.80
C GLU A 25 -26.38 16.96 -33.84
N ARG A 26 -26.09 16.20 -32.78
CA ARG A 26 -26.38 14.76 -32.68
C ARG A 26 -27.86 14.47 -32.94
N GLN A 27 -28.10 13.46 -33.78
CA GLN A 27 -29.44 12.98 -34.16
C GLN A 27 -29.63 11.54 -33.72
N GLY A 28 -30.89 11.11 -33.60
CA GLY A 28 -31.26 9.76 -33.20
C GLY A 28 -31.64 9.64 -31.72
N LEU A 29 -31.85 8.41 -31.26
CA LEU A 29 -32.28 8.07 -29.90
C LEU A 29 -31.23 8.54 -28.88
N PRO A 30 -31.54 9.54 -28.02
CA PRO A 30 -30.65 9.96 -26.95
C PRO A 30 -30.60 8.88 -25.85
N ILE A 31 -29.42 8.61 -25.32
CA ILE A 31 -29.21 7.71 -24.17
C ILE A 31 -28.27 8.40 -23.18
N LEU A 32 -28.68 8.51 -21.91
CA LEU A 32 -27.84 9.05 -20.84
C LEU A 32 -27.02 7.90 -20.22
N PRO A 33 -25.71 7.82 -20.43
CA PRO A 33 -24.91 6.81 -19.78
C PRO A 33 -24.67 7.17 -18.31
N LEU A 34 -24.91 6.21 -17.44
CA LEU A 34 -24.62 6.24 -16.01
C LEU A 34 -23.63 5.12 -15.68
N ARG A 35 -23.11 5.11 -14.46
CA ARG A 35 -22.32 3.98 -13.93
C ARG A 35 -22.78 3.60 -12.53
N GLN A 36 -22.53 2.35 -12.18
CA GLN A 36 -22.59 1.92 -10.79
C GLN A 36 -21.28 2.29 -10.08
N ALA A 37 -21.40 2.95 -8.93
CA ALA A 37 -20.25 3.46 -8.18
C ALA A 37 -20.61 3.63 -6.68
N LEU A 38 -19.63 3.97 -5.86
CA LEU A 38 -19.85 4.25 -4.44
C LEU A 38 -20.45 5.64 -4.24
N VAL A 39 -21.44 5.69 -3.36
CA VAL A 39 -22.08 6.92 -2.89
C VAL A 39 -22.01 6.96 -1.36
N PRO A 40 -22.03 8.15 -0.74
CA PRO A 40 -22.10 8.27 0.72
C PRO A 40 -23.29 7.50 1.30
N ASP A 41 -23.07 6.81 2.40
CA ASP A 41 -24.14 6.19 3.18
C ASP A 41 -24.36 6.96 4.49
N TYR A 42 -25.31 7.90 4.44
CA TYR A 42 -25.76 8.66 5.60
C TYR A 42 -26.92 7.98 6.35
N SER A 43 -27.43 6.85 5.86
CA SER A 43 -28.56 6.15 6.47
C SER A 43 -28.14 5.26 7.65
N GLY A 44 -26.83 5.07 7.83
CA GLY A 44 -26.24 4.17 8.80
C GLY A 44 -25.60 4.84 10.02
N ASP A 45 -24.58 4.17 10.56
CA ASP A 45 -23.89 4.49 11.81
C ASP A 45 -23.22 5.89 11.79
N PRO A 46 -23.41 6.73 12.84
CA PRO A 46 -22.89 8.09 12.91
C PRO A 46 -21.37 8.17 13.16
N PHE A 47 -20.62 7.09 12.91
CA PHE A 47 -19.18 7.09 13.04
C PHE A 47 -18.52 8.08 12.07
N LEU A 48 -18.18 9.25 12.60
CA LEU A 48 -17.41 10.26 11.88
C LEU A 48 -15.94 10.08 12.20
N ALA A 49 -15.14 9.84 11.16
CA ALA A 49 -13.71 10.00 11.26
C ALA A 49 -13.35 11.49 11.37
N GLU A 50 -12.27 11.79 12.09
CA GLU A 50 -11.80 13.18 12.29
C GLU A 50 -11.42 13.87 10.98
N ASN A 51 -11.12 13.09 9.93
CA ASN A 51 -10.81 13.60 8.58
C ASN A 51 -12.02 13.68 7.64
N GLY A 52 -13.24 13.51 8.14
CA GLY A 52 -14.46 13.55 7.34
C GLY A 52 -14.72 12.31 6.50
N GLN A 53 -13.97 11.22 6.71
CA GLN A 53 -14.23 9.94 6.04
C GLN A 53 -15.59 9.35 6.49
N VAL A 54 -16.40 8.97 5.50
CA VAL A 54 -17.78 8.47 5.70
C VAL A 54 -17.96 7.06 5.16
N PRO A 55 -18.89 6.27 5.73
CA PRO A 55 -19.32 5.01 5.14
C PRO A 55 -19.89 5.20 3.73
N THR A 56 -19.81 4.14 2.92
CA THR A 56 -20.28 4.16 1.53
C THR A 56 -21.11 2.94 1.20
N ARG A 57 -21.97 3.08 0.19
CA ARG A 57 -22.77 1.99 -0.38
C ARG A 57 -22.77 2.07 -1.90
N LEU A 58 -23.22 1.01 -2.56
CA LEU A 58 -23.44 1.05 -4.00
C LEU A 58 -24.60 1.99 -4.35
N GLY A 59 -24.41 2.77 -5.41
CA GLY A 59 -25.39 3.69 -5.97
C GLY A 59 -25.08 3.98 -7.45
N TRP A 60 -25.79 4.94 -8.02
CA TRP A 60 -25.59 5.37 -9.40
C TRP A 60 -24.98 6.76 -9.46
N ARG A 61 -24.08 6.92 -10.42
CA ARG A 61 -23.34 8.15 -10.66
C ARG A 61 -23.25 8.42 -12.15
N THR A 62 -22.99 9.67 -12.53
CA THR A 62 -22.61 9.98 -13.92
C THR A 62 -21.29 9.27 -14.27
N LEU A 63 -21.05 9.04 -15.56
CA LEU A 63 -19.75 8.56 -16.01
C LEU A 63 -18.63 9.49 -15.52
N ARG A 64 -17.53 8.90 -15.06
CA ARG A 64 -16.29 9.62 -14.73
C ARG A 64 -15.48 9.89 -16.01
N ALA A 65 -14.41 10.68 -15.88
CA ALA A 65 -13.44 10.84 -16.97
C ALA A 65 -12.94 9.48 -17.49
N GLY A 66 -12.90 9.36 -18.82
CA GLY A 66 -12.59 8.12 -19.53
C GLY A 66 -13.09 8.16 -20.98
N TYR A 67 -13.35 6.99 -21.54
CA TYR A 67 -13.73 6.81 -22.94
C TYR A 67 -14.91 5.84 -23.02
N LEU A 68 -15.96 6.23 -23.76
CA LEU A 68 -17.10 5.39 -24.06
C LEU A 68 -17.02 4.95 -25.52
N TYR A 69 -16.90 3.64 -25.73
CA TYR A 69 -16.91 3.02 -27.05
C TYR A 69 -18.26 2.34 -27.28
N VAL A 70 -18.81 2.55 -28.48
CA VAL A 70 -20.08 1.97 -28.92
C VAL A 70 -19.84 1.30 -30.26
N LEU A 71 -19.98 -0.02 -30.30
CA LEU A 71 -19.88 -0.80 -31.53
C LEU A 71 -21.30 -1.11 -32.04
N LEU A 72 -21.70 -0.42 -33.10
CA LEU A 72 -23.01 -0.54 -33.73
C LEU A 72 -23.03 -1.75 -34.67
N ASP A 73 -23.99 -2.64 -34.47
CA ASP A 73 -24.19 -3.88 -35.23
C ASP A 73 -22.91 -4.72 -35.47
N ARG A 74 -21.93 -4.60 -34.54
CA ARG A 74 -20.59 -5.22 -34.63
C ARG A 74 -19.73 -4.76 -35.82
N SER A 75 -20.07 -3.64 -36.46
CA SER A 75 -19.42 -3.18 -37.68
C SER A 75 -18.90 -1.75 -37.65
N ILE A 76 -19.52 -0.84 -36.89
CA ILE A 76 -19.17 0.59 -36.89
C ILE A 76 -18.87 1.08 -35.48
N TRP A 77 -17.72 1.72 -35.29
CA TRP A 77 -17.33 2.35 -34.03
C TRP A 77 -17.82 3.79 -33.92
N HIS A 78 -18.56 4.07 -32.84
CA HIS A 78 -18.67 5.40 -32.26
C HIS A 78 -17.83 5.48 -30.98
N ALA A 79 -17.15 6.60 -30.77
CA ALA A 79 -16.34 6.81 -29.57
C ALA A 79 -16.55 8.21 -29.00
N TYR A 80 -16.61 8.29 -27.66
CA TYR A 80 -16.80 9.52 -26.92
C TYR A 80 -15.78 9.62 -25.79
N GLN A 81 -15.10 10.76 -25.70
CA GLN A 81 -14.32 11.12 -24.54
C GLN A 81 -15.27 11.69 -23.50
N VAL A 82 -15.15 11.21 -22.27
CA VAL A 82 -15.94 11.67 -21.14
C VAL A 82 -15.12 12.68 -20.35
N THR A 83 -15.68 13.88 -20.15
CA THR A 83 -15.08 14.92 -19.30
C THR A 83 -15.16 14.53 -17.81
N PRO A 84 -14.39 15.14 -16.89
CA PRO A 84 -14.47 14.81 -15.46
C PRO A 84 -15.86 14.99 -14.87
N ASP A 85 -16.57 16.02 -15.32
CA ASP A 85 -17.96 16.31 -14.97
C ASP A 85 -19.00 15.46 -15.71
N GLY A 86 -18.59 14.52 -16.57
CA GLY A 86 -19.45 13.48 -17.16
C GLY A 86 -20.14 13.83 -18.48
N TYR A 87 -19.59 14.75 -19.27
CA TYR A 87 -20.12 15.13 -20.59
C TYR A 87 -19.35 14.43 -21.72
N LEU A 88 -20.01 14.19 -22.85
CA LEU A 88 -19.49 13.38 -23.95
C LEU A 88 -19.02 14.24 -25.12
N ARG A 89 -17.76 14.04 -25.54
CA ARG A 89 -17.17 14.64 -26.75
C ARG A 89 -16.85 13.54 -27.75
N GLN A 90 -17.54 13.53 -28.89
CA GLN A 90 -17.35 12.48 -29.90
C GLN A 90 -16.01 12.67 -30.60
N PHE A 91 -15.30 11.59 -30.90
CA PHE A 91 -13.99 11.63 -31.55
C PHE A 91 -13.80 10.40 -32.47
N ASN A 92 -12.79 10.45 -33.34
CA ASN A 92 -12.42 9.30 -34.18
C ASN A 92 -11.76 8.20 -33.32
N PRO A 93 -12.35 6.98 -33.24
CA PRO A 93 -11.86 5.89 -32.38
C PRO A 93 -10.38 5.54 -32.59
N TYR A 94 -9.86 5.71 -33.80
CA TYR A 94 -8.47 5.38 -34.18
C TYR A 94 -7.47 6.50 -33.90
N THR A 95 -7.95 7.70 -33.55
CA THR A 95 -7.12 8.84 -33.12
C THR A 95 -7.68 9.41 -31.81
N PRO A 96 -7.60 8.64 -30.70
CA PRO A 96 -8.18 9.06 -29.45
C PRO A 96 -7.49 10.31 -28.89
N PRO A 97 -8.24 11.30 -28.36
CA PRO A 97 -7.66 12.43 -27.67
C PRO A 97 -6.95 11.96 -26.38
N ALA A 98 -5.93 12.71 -25.96
CA ALA A 98 -5.31 12.50 -24.65
C ALA A 98 -6.33 12.65 -23.52
N ALA A 99 -6.07 12.04 -22.36
CA ALA A 99 -6.96 12.07 -21.21
C ALA A 99 -7.37 13.52 -20.89
N ASN A 100 -8.68 13.76 -20.78
CA ASN A 100 -9.19 15.11 -20.56
C ASN A 100 -9.34 15.39 -19.06
N GLU A 101 -8.57 16.36 -18.59
CA GLU A 101 -8.64 16.87 -17.22
C GLU A 101 -9.50 18.14 -17.12
N SER A 102 -9.95 18.68 -18.27
CA SER A 102 -10.74 19.91 -18.31
C SER A 102 -12.24 19.63 -18.23
N LEU A 103 -12.91 20.38 -17.35
CA LEU A 103 -14.37 20.44 -17.27
C LEU A 103 -14.98 21.01 -18.56
N LEU A 104 -16.30 20.91 -18.68
CA LEU A 104 -17.00 21.63 -19.73
C LEU A 104 -16.85 23.15 -19.56
N ALA A 105 -16.65 23.88 -20.65
CA ALA A 105 -16.49 25.33 -20.61
C ALA A 105 -17.74 25.99 -20.00
N SER A 106 -17.54 27.00 -19.14
CA SER A 106 -18.64 27.71 -18.48
C SER A 106 -19.59 28.36 -19.48
N THR A 107 -19.09 28.81 -20.64
CA THR A 107 -19.92 29.33 -21.74
C THR A 107 -20.90 28.29 -22.29
N CYS A 108 -20.48 27.03 -22.41
CA CYS A 108 -21.36 25.94 -22.83
C CYS A 108 -22.40 25.62 -21.76
N VAL A 109 -22.02 25.62 -20.49
CA VAL A 109 -22.95 25.39 -19.36
C VAL A 109 -23.99 26.51 -19.28
N SER A 110 -23.56 27.78 -19.39
CA SER A 110 -24.47 28.93 -19.37
C SER A 110 -25.43 28.98 -20.55
N ALA A 111 -25.06 28.38 -21.68
CA ALA A 111 -25.91 28.23 -22.85
C ALA A 111 -26.77 26.95 -22.85
N ASP A 112 -26.80 26.22 -21.73
CA ASP A 112 -27.51 24.93 -21.57
C ASP A 112 -27.06 23.83 -22.56
N HIS A 113 -25.88 23.97 -23.15
CA HIS A 113 -25.30 22.95 -24.06
C HIS A 113 -24.77 21.71 -23.30
N ASP A 114 -24.72 21.78 -21.97
CA ASP A 114 -24.38 20.66 -21.08
C ASP A 114 -25.43 19.55 -21.10
N ALA A 115 -26.71 19.90 -21.28
CA ALA A 115 -27.79 18.93 -21.40
C ALA A 115 -27.61 18.01 -22.63
N PRO A 116 -27.57 18.50 -23.88
CA PRO A 116 -27.33 17.63 -25.04
C PRO A 116 -25.95 16.94 -24.99
N ALA A 117 -24.93 17.59 -24.42
CA ALA A 117 -23.61 16.96 -24.26
C ALA A 117 -23.60 15.78 -23.29
N SER A 118 -24.62 15.61 -22.45
CA SER A 118 -24.73 14.45 -21.54
C SER A 118 -25.15 13.16 -22.23
N PHE A 119 -25.68 13.23 -23.45
CA PHE A 119 -26.26 12.09 -24.15
C PHE A 119 -25.38 11.65 -25.33
N LEU A 120 -25.32 10.33 -25.53
CA LEU A 120 -24.97 9.76 -26.82
C LEU A 120 -26.25 9.61 -27.64
N ASN A 121 -26.15 9.65 -28.97
CA ASN A 121 -27.30 9.46 -29.84
C ASN A 121 -26.99 8.40 -30.89
N ILE A 122 -27.97 7.54 -31.15
CA ILE A 122 -27.84 6.45 -32.11
C ILE A 122 -29.07 6.48 -33.03
N ASP A 123 -28.85 6.39 -34.34
CA ASP A 123 -29.95 6.28 -35.30
C ASP A 123 -30.54 4.86 -35.28
N THR A 124 -31.78 4.76 -34.81
CA THR A 124 -32.53 3.50 -34.71
C THR A 124 -33.05 2.99 -36.06
N HIS A 125 -33.00 3.81 -37.11
CA HIS A 125 -33.38 3.40 -38.47
C HIS A 125 -32.23 2.70 -39.19
N GLU A 126 -30.99 3.09 -38.89
CA GLU A 126 -29.78 2.50 -39.49
C GLU A 126 -29.26 1.31 -38.67
N HIS A 127 -29.45 1.34 -37.35
CA HIS A 127 -28.87 0.37 -36.42
C HIS A 127 -29.90 -0.35 -35.57
N ARG A 128 -29.61 -1.61 -35.22
CA ARG A 128 -30.50 -2.45 -34.38
C ARG A 128 -29.93 -2.70 -33.00
N VAL A 129 -28.62 -2.94 -32.90
CA VAL A 129 -27.97 -3.30 -31.64
C VAL A 129 -26.73 -2.44 -31.43
N ALA A 130 -26.61 -1.89 -30.22
CA ALA A 130 -25.41 -1.17 -29.79
C ALA A 130 -24.66 -1.97 -28.72
N TRP A 131 -23.37 -2.18 -28.90
CA TRP A 131 -22.50 -2.82 -27.90
C TRP A 131 -21.68 -1.75 -27.19
N LEU A 132 -22.02 -1.43 -25.94
CA LEU A 132 -21.41 -0.34 -25.19
C LEU A 132 -20.34 -0.85 -24.22
N ALA A 133 -19.23 -0.13 -24.15
CA ALA A 133 -18.15 -0.38 -23.20
C ALA A 133 -17.51 0.93 -22.74
N PHE A 134 -17.46 1.14 -21.42
CA PHE A 134 -16.74 2.26 -20.81
C PHE A 134 -15.32 1.83 -20.42
N ALA A 135 -14.31 2.64 -20.75
CA ALA A 135 -12.90 2.39 -20.51
C ALA A 135 -12.24 3.58 -19.80
N SER A 136 -11.30 3.31 -18.90
CA SER A 136 -10.50 4.38 -18.25
C SER A 136 -9.57 5.08 -19.22
N ASP A 137 -8.99 4.30 -20.13
CA ASP A 137 -7.88 4.69 -20.99
C ASP A 137 -8.25 4.42 -22.45
N PRO A 138 -7.64 5.13 -23.41
CA PRO A 138 -7.96 4.93 -24.82
C PRO A 138 -7.47 3.55 -25.29
N TRP A 139 -8.31 2.84 -26.03
CA TRP A 139 -7.95 1.56 -26.63
C TRP A 139 -7.04 1.77 -27.86
N PRO A 140 -5.90 1.07 -27.95
CA PRO A 140 -5.08 1.11 -29.16
C PRO A 140 -5.79 0.38 -30.33
N THR A 141 -5.39 0.70 -31.56
CA THR A 141 -6.01 0.18 -32.80
C THR A 141 -6.16 -1.33 -32.81
N ASN A 142 -5.13 -2.07 -32.38
CA ASN A 142 -5.16 -3.53 -32.34
C ASN A 142 -6.17 -4.10 -31.33
N VAL A 143 -6.47 -3.37 -30.25
CA VAL A 143 -7.53 -3.74 -29.29
C VAL A 143 -8.90 -3.50 -29.91
N LEU A 144 -9.09 -2.36 -30.59
CA LEU A 144 -10.33 -2.06 -31.33
C LEU A 144 -10.61 -3.12 -32.39
N ASP A 145 -9.61 -3.49 -33.17
CA ASP A 145 -9.73 -4.52 -34.22
C ASP A 145 -10.04 -5.89 -33.63
N ALA A 146 -9.41 -6.25 -32.50
CA ALA A 146 -9.70 -7.51 -31.81
C ALA A 146 -11.13 -7.56 -31.29
N TYR A 147 -11.66 -6.46 -30.74
CA TYR A 147 -13.05 -6.38 -30.30
C TYR A 147 -14.04 -6.43 -31.46
N LYS A 148 -13.74 -5.74 -32.56
CA LYS A 148 -14.53 -5.80 -33.80
C LYS A 148 -14.55 -7.22 -34.40
N ALA A 149 -13.46 -7.98 -34.25
CA ALA A 149 -13.36 -9.40 -34.61
C ALA A 149 -14.07 -10.35 -33.63
N GLY A 150 -14.71 -9.84 -32.56
CA GLY A 150 -15.47 -10.64 -31.61
C GLY A 150 -14.66 -11.23 -30.45
N ARG A 151 -13.44 -10.75 -30.20
CA ARG A 151 -12.66 -11.14 -29.01
C ARG A 151 -13.36 -10.63 -27.75
N ALA A 152 -13.43 -11.45 -26.71
CA ALA A 152 -13.96 -11.09 -25.38
C ALA A 152 -15.35 -10.38 -25.43
N PRO A 153 -16.39 -11.03 -25.97
CA PRO A 153 -17.72 -10.41 -26.14
C PRO A 153 -18.37 -9.98 -24.82
N HIS A 154 -17.99 -10.60 -23.70
CA HIS A 154 -18.45 -10.26 -22.35
C HIS A 154 -17.96 -8.89 -21.85
N ARG A 155 -17.05 -8.23 -22.58
CA ARG A 155 -16.58 -6.87 -22.30
C ARG A 155 -17.67 -5.81 -22.49
N PHE A 156 -18.64 -6.10 -23.35
CA PHE A 156 -19.65 -5.16 -23.80
C PHE A 156 -21.02 -5.46 -23.18
N GLN A 157 -21.79 -4.42 -22.94
CA GLN A 157 -23.23 -4.53 -22.69
C GLN A 157 -23.96 -4.31 -24.01
N ALA A 158 -24.65 -5.34 -24.49
CA ALA A 158 -25.50 -5.23 -25.67
C ALA A 158 -26.81 -4.53 -25.31
N LEU A 159 -27.20 -3.56 -26.14
CA LEU A 159 -28.42 -2.79 -26.03
C LEU A 159 -29.24 -2.98 -27.31
N ASP A 160 -30.45 -3.52 -27.15
CA ASP A 160 -31.44 -3.53 -28.21
C ASP A 160 -32.05 -2.13 -28.35
N LEU A 161 -31.88 -1.53 -29.53
CA LEU A 161 -32.24 -0.13 -29.75
C LEU A 161 -33.76 0.07 -29.91
N ALA A 162 -34.50 -0.94 -30.35
CA ALA A 162 -35.96 -0.89 -30.39
C ALA A 162 -36.52 -0.93 -28.97
N GLN A 163 -36.02 -1.84 -28.12
CA GLN A 163 -36.42 -1.89 -26.72
C GLN A 163 -36.02 -0.62 -25.95
N ALA A 164 -34.83 -0.05 -26.23
CA ALA A 164 -34.39 1.21 -25.63
C ALA A 164 -35.28 2.40 -26.01
N ARG A 165 -35.83 2.40 -27.23
CA ARG A 165 -36.75 3.42 -27.72
C ARG A 165 -38.16 3.27 -27.15
N ASP A 166 -38.70 2.06 -27.24
CA ASP A 166 -40.14 1.81 -27.01
C ASP A 166 -40.44 1.39 -25.56
N ASN A 167 -39.47 0.83 -24.84
CA ASN A 167 -39.63 0.39 -23.45
C ASN A 167 -38.36 0.64 -22.59
N PRO A 168 -37.92 1.91 -22.46
CA PRO A 168 -36.69 2.25 -21.75
C PRO A 168 -36.68 1.81 -20.26
N ALA A 169 -37.85 1.79 -19.60
CA ALA A 169 -37.96 1.40 -18.19
C ALA A 169 -37.57 -0.07 -17.93
N SER A 170 -37.61 -0.94 -18.96
CA SER A 170 -37.18 -2.33 -18.84
C SER A 170 -35.66 -2.51 -18.84
N LEU A 171 -34.91 -1.49 -19.28
CA LEU A 171 -33.46 -1.54 -19.45
C LEU A 171 -32.71 -0.63 -18.46
N GLY A 172 -33.38 0.38 -17.91
CA GLY A 172 -32.78 1.36 -17.03
C GLY A 172 -33.83 2.35 -16.51
N LEU A 173 -33.45 3.63 -16.37
CA LEU A 173 -34.40 4.67 -15.98
C LEU A 173 -35.05 5.30 -17.22
N ALA A 174 -36.37 5.42 -17.20
CA ALA A 174 -37.12 6.11 -18.22
C ALA A 174 -37.37 7.56 -17.80
N MET A 175 -36.60 8.49 -18.36
CA MET A 175 -36.66 9.90 -17.97
C MET A 175 -37.68 10.65 -18.82
N THR A 176 -38.55 11.43 -18.18
CA THR A 176 -39.43 12.41 -18.83
C THR A 176 -39.20 13.81 -18.24
N ALA A 177 -39.78 14.85 -18.84
CA ALA A 177 -39.67 16.20 -18.31
C ALA A 177 -40.38 16.35 -16.95
N GLU A 178 -41.42 15.54 -16.71
CA GLU A 178 -42.23 15.49 -15.49
C GLU A 178 -41.54 14.66 -14.39
N SER A 179 -40.91 13.54 -14.76
CA SER A 179 -40.20 12.66 -13.84
C SER A 179 -38.81 12.32 -14.38
N LEU A 180 -37.79 12.98 -13.82
CA LEU A 180 -36.41 12.75 -14.23
C LEU A 180 -35.87 11.40 -13.73
N GLN A 181 -36.32 10.92 -12.57
CA GLN A 181 -35.81 9.75 -11.81
C GLN A 181 -34.33 9.85 -11.37
N VAL A 182 -33.47 10.45 -12.18
CA VAL A 182 -32.04 10.64 -11.87
C VAL A 182 -31.82 11.61 -10.71
N ASP A 183 -32.71 12.57 -10.50
CA ASP A 183 -32.68 13.49 -9.36
C ASP A 183 -32.93 12.82 -8.01
N GLU A 184 -33.51 11.63 -8.01
CA GLU A 184 -33.72 10.81 -6.81
C GLU A 184 -32.69 9.69 -6.65
N ARG A 185 -32.06 9.22 -7.74
CA ARG A 185 -31.24 7.99 -7.73
C ARG A 185 -29.77 8.19 -8.08
N VAL A 186 -29.40 9.30 -8.73
CA VAL A 186 -28.03 9.57 -9.19
C VAL A 186 -27.41 10.66 -8.32
N LEU A 187 -26.28 10.36 -7.68
CA LEU A 187 -25.65 11.22 -6.66
C LEU A 187 -25.44 12.66 -7.15
N GLU A 188 -24.90 12.83 -8.36
CA GLU A 188 -24.62 14.15 -8.92
C GLU A 188 -25.90 14.99 -9.09
N TYR A 189 -27.05 14.37 -9.35
CA TYR A 189 -28.31 15.10 -9.50
C TYR A 189 -29.04 15.33 -8.18
N GLN A 190 -28.74 14.61 -7.09
CA GLN A 190 -29.51 14.65 -5.83
C GLN A 190 -29.27 15.89 -4.95
N SER A 191 -28.02 16.29 -4.70
CA SER A 191 -27.70 17.34 -3.73
C SER A 191 -26.48 18.16 -4.12
N LEU A 192 -26.48 19.44 -3.76
CA LEU A 192 -25.29 20.32 -3.84
C LEU A 192 -24.17 19.86 -2.90
N GLN A 193 -24.52 19.24 -1.77
CA GLN A 193 -23.53 18.74 -0.80
C GLN A 193 -22.82 17.47 -1.28
N ALA A 194 -23.26 16.86 -2.40
CA ALA A 194 -22.59 15.71 -2.99
C ALA A 194 -21.11 15.98 -3.31
N GLY A 195 -20.73 17.24 -3.58
CA GLY A 195 -19.34 17.64 -3.83
C GLY A 195 -18.39 17.45 -2.63
N GLN A 196 -18.91 17.21 -1.42
CA GLN A 196 -18.09 16.97 -0.22
C GLN A 196 -17.63 15.51 -0.08
N PHE A 197 -18.16 14.60 -0.90
CA PHE A 197 -17.76 13.19 -0.86
C PHE A 197 -16.37 13.00 -1.50
N PRO A 198 -15.37 12.48 -0.76
CA PRO A 198 -14.01 12.32 -1.26
C PRO A 198 -13.88 11.11 -2.20
N SER A 199 -14.43 11.23 -3.40
CA SER A 199 -14.32 10.26 -4.49
C SER A 199 -12.96 10.38 -5.20
N VAL A 200 -12.32 9.25 -5.52
CA VAL A 200 -11.08 9.22 -6.32
C VAL A 200 -11.27 9.76 -7.74
N HIS A 201 -12.52 9.82 -8.21
CA HIS A 201 -12.90 10.36 -9.51
C HIS A 201 -13.55 11.75 -9.44
N GLY A 202 -13.51 12.39 -8.26
CA GLY A 202 -14.26 13.61 -7.99
C GLY A 202 -15.77 13.38 -7.92
N VAL A 203 -16.53 14.42 -7.57
CA VAL A 203 -17.98 14.49 -7.66
C VAL A 203 -18.34 15.87 -8.19
N TYR A 204 -19.16 15.93 -9.23
CA TYR A 204 -19.53 17.19 -9.90
C TYR A 204 -21.05 17.38 -9.83
N PRO A 205 -21.55 18.15 -8.85
CA PRO A 205 -23.00 18.32 -8.66
C PRO A 205 -23.69 18.92 -9.88
N ARG A 206 -24.78 18.27 -10.31
CA ARG A 206 -25.69 18.66 -11.39
C ARG A 206 -27.09 19.03 -10.89
N ALA A 207 -27.28 19.13 -9.57
CA ALA A 207 -28.57 19.48 -8.97
C ALA A 207 -29.16 20.79 -9.53
N LEU A 208 -28.33 21.79 -9.84
CA LEU A 208 -28.77 23.06 -10.44
C LEU A 208 -29.07 22.96 -11.94
N ARG A 209 -28.68 21.86 -12.60
CA ARG A 209 -28.85 21.65 -14.04
C ARG A 209 -30.12 20.84 -14.39
N ARG A 210 -30.91 20.46 -13.38
CA ARG A 210 -32.17 19.69 -13.56
C ARG A 210 -33.15 20.40 -14.51
N GLN A 211 -33.25 21.73 -14.44
CA GLN A 211 -34.18 22.47 -15.29
C GLN A 211 -33.77 22.47 -16.76
N ALA A 212 -32.46 22.65 -17.05
CA ALA A 212 -31.91 22.52 -18.39
C ALA A 212 -32.15 21.10 -18.96
N LEU A 213 -31.94 20.08 -18.13
CA LEU A 213 -32.23 18.68 -18.49
C LEU A 213 -33.72 18.46 -18.83
N LYS A 214 -34.65 18.99 -18.01
CA LYS A 214 -36.10 18.91 -18.31
C LYS A 214 -36.45 19.59 -19.64
N GLY A 215 -35.88 20.77 -19.89
CA GLY A 215 -36.07 21.50 -21.15
C GLY A 215 -35.60 20.68 -22.36
N PHE A 216 -34.41 20.07 -22.26
CA PHE A 216 -33.88 19.18 -23.29
C PHE A 216 -34.77 17.95 -23.52
N LEU A 217 -35.20 17.26 -22.46
CA LEU A 217 -36.07 16.08 -22.56
C LEU A 217 -37.41 16.43 -23.23
N ARG A 218 -38.03 17.55 -22.86
CA ARG A 218 -39.29 17.99 -23.50
C ARG A 218 -39.14 18.17 -25.01
N ASN A 219 -38.03 18.77 -25.44
CA ASN A 219 -37.76 19.01 -26.86
C ASN A 219 -37.48 17.70 -27.61
N ILE A 220 -36.65 16.82 -27.04
CA ILE A 220 -36.21 15.60 -27.72
C ILE A 220 -37.30 14.53 -27.78
N THR A 221 -38.12 14.42 -26.72
CA THR A 221 -39.26 13.51 -26.68
C THR A 221 -40.30 13.87 -27.74
N ALA A 222 -40.59 15.17 -27.91
CA ALA A 222 -41.48 15.64 -28.97
C ALA A 222 -40.88 15.40 -30.36
N ARG A 223 -39.59 15.71 -30.55
CA ARG A 223 -38.91 15.59 -31.85
C ARG A 223 -38.81 14.16 -32.36
N HIS A 224 -38.53 13.21 -31.48
CA HIS A 224 -38.29 11.80 -31.85
C HIS A 224 -39.43 10.87 -31.44
N GLU A 225 -40.58 11.39 -31.02
CA GLU A 225 -41.78 10.64 -30.65
C GLU A 225 -41.54 9.59 -29.54
N LEU A 226 -40.76 9.95 -28.51
CA LEU A 226 -40.35 9.05 -27.42
C LEU A 226 -41.37 9.02 -26.28
N GLN A 227 -42.57 8.49 -26.55
CA GLN A 227 -43.73 8.55 -25.63
C GLN A 227 -43.45 7.93 -24.24
N GLN A 228 -42.56 6.95 -24.15
CA GLN A 228 -42.19 6.28 -22.90
C GLN A 228 -40.96 6.90 -22.21
N GLY A 229 -40.47 8.04 -22.71
CA GLY A 229 -39.32 8.75 -22.16
C GLY A 229 -37.98 8.37 -22.78
N VAL A 230 -36.91 8.90 -22.19
CA VAL A 230 -35.53 8.73 -22.66
C VAL A 230 -34.76 7.83 -21.69
N LEU A 231 -34.01 6.86 -22.23
CA LEU A 231 -33.26 5.90 -21.43
C LEU A 231 -32.05 6.55 -20.72
N ALA A 232 -31.94 6.35 -19.40
CA ALA A 232 -30.67 6.40 -18.70
C ALA A 232 -30.17 4.97 -18.43
N PHE A 233 -29.02 4.64 -19.02
CA PHE A 233 -28.48 3.28 -19.05
C PHE A 233 -27.26 3.16 -18.15
N VAL A 234 -27.26 2.18 -17.23
CA VAL A 234 -26.15 1.97 -16.30
C VAL A 234 -25.10 1.07 -16.94
N LEU A 235 -23.96 1.67 -17.27
CA LEU A 235 -22.79 0.99 -17.82
C LEU A 235 -21.94 0.35 -16.72
N ASP A 236 -21.27 -0.73 -17.09
CA ASP A 236 -20.24 -1.35 -16.27
C ASP A 236 -18.99 -0.47 -16.20
N ASP A 237 -18.64 -0.09 -14.97
CA ASP A 237 -17.36 0.53 -14.64
C ASP A 237 -16.68 -0.27 -13.53
N THR A 238 -16.49 -1.57 -13.75
CA THR A 238 -15.85 -2.47 -12.76
C THR A 238 -14.50 -1.92 -12.32
N LEU A 239 -13.73 -1.33 -13.24
CA LEU A 239 -12.41 -0.79 -12.94
C LEU A 239 -12.47 0.45 -12.02
N GLY A 240 -13.37 1.39 -12.30
CA GLY A 240 -13.61 2.55 -11.43
C GLY A 240 -14.15 2.14 -10.07
N LEU A 241 -14.99 1.10 -10.00
CA LEU A 241 -15.49 0.56 -8.74
C LEU A 241 -14.37 -0.06 -7.88
N VAL A 242 -13.45 -0.81 -8.50
CA VAL A 242 -12.25 -1.33 -7.81
C VAL A 242 -11.39 -0.19 -7.27
N GLN A 243 -11.19 0.87 -8.07
CA GLN A 243 -10.43 2.05 -7.65
C GLN A 243 -11.11 2.79 -6.50
N GLU A 244 -12.43 2.92 -6.52
CA GLU A 244 -13.20 3.53 -5.42
C GLU A 244 -13.14 2.68 -4.15
N TYR A 245 -13.36 1.36 -4.21
CA TYR A 245 -13.21 0.50 -3.03
C TYR A 245 -11.79 0.54 -2.46
N ASN A 246 -10.77 0.53 -3.33
CA ASN A 246 -9.39 0.63 -2.87
C ASN A 246 -9.12 1.98 -2.21
N ALA A 247 -9.61 3.08 -2.79
CA ALA A 247 -9.51 4.41 -2.21
C ALA A 247 -10.18 4.47 -0.83
N GLN A 248 -11.41 3.98 -0.69
CA GLN A 248 -12.13 3.91 0.59
C GLN A 248 -11.36 3.12 1.65
N ARG A 249 -10.86 1.94 1.29
CA ARG A 249 -10.04 1.09 2.16
C ARG A 249 -8.79 1.82 2.67
N THR A 250 -8.05 2.47 1.77
CA THR A 250 -6.85 3.24 2.14
C THR A 250 -7.17 4.51 2.92
N ALA A 251 -8.31 5.16 2.67
CA ALA A 251 -8.77 6.34 3.40
C ALA A 251 -9.14 6.00 4.84
N TRP A 252 -9.77 4.85 5.11
CA TRP A 252 -10.01 4.38 6.48
C TRP A 252 -8.72 4.01 7.23
N ILE A 253 -7.74 3.44 6.55
CA ILE A 253 -6.40 3.24 7.13
C ILE A 253 -5.79 4.59 7.52
N HIS A 254 -5.85 5.57 6.62
CA HIS A 254 -5.33 6.91 6.88
C HIS A 254 -6.05 7.61 8.03
N ALA A 255 -7.39 7.52 8.07
CA ALA A 255 -8.21 8.06 9.15
C ALA A 255 -7.81 7.47 10.52
N ARG A 256 -7.54 6.16 10.57
CA ARG A 256 -7.03 5.50 11.76
C ARG A 256 -5.65 6.03 12.15
N GLN A 257 -4.74 6.21 11.20
CA GLN A 257 -3.39 6.70 11.50
C GLN A 257 -3.42 8.14 12.01
N GLN A 258 -4.16 9.03 11.36
CA GLN A 258 -4.33 10.40 11.85
C GLN A 258 -4.88 10.44 13.27
N TRP A 259 -5.83 9.54 13.58
CA TRP A 259 -6.35 9.42 14.93
C TRP A 259 -5.29 8.94 15.94
N LEU A 260 -4.42 8.00 15.54
CA LEU A 260 -3.30 7.49 16.34
C LEU A 260 -2.17 8.52 16.53
N GLU A 261 -1.93 9.35 15.52
CA GLU A 261 -0.85 10.36 15.48
C GLU A 261 -1.17 11.62 16.29
N ASP A 262 -2.37 11.75 16.84
CA ASP A 262 -2.69 12.82 17.79
C ASP A 262 -1.71 12.79 18.98
N PRO A 263 -0.93 13.87 19.22
CA PRO A 263 0.15 13.85 20.19
C PRO A 263 -0.29 13.51 21.60
N LEU A 264 -1.48 13.98 22.01
CA LEU A 264 -2.00 13.73 23.36
C LEU A 264 -2.42 12.27 23.52
N ARG A 265 -3.14 11.70 22.54
CA ARG A 265 -3.51 10.29 22.54
C ARG A 265 -2.30 9.38 22.46
N ALA A 266 -1.32 9.69 21.62
CA ALA A 266 -0.08 8.92 21.50
C ALA A 266 0.67 8.90 22.84
N TYR A 267 0.79 10.06 23.50
CA TYR A 267 1.39 10.16 24.84
C TYR A 267 0.62 9.34 25.89
N GLN A 268 -0.71 9.46 25.93
CA GLN A 268 -1.55 8.71 26.87
C GLN A 268 -1.46 7.20 26.65
N HIS A 269 -1.47 6.75 25.40
CA HIS A 269 -1.31 5.34 25.04
C HIS A 269 0.08 4.82 25.41
N GLN A 270 1.14 5.53 25.05
CA GLN A 270 2.50 5.14 25.43
C GLN A 270 2.67 5.06 26.95
N THR A 271 2.13 6.03 27.69
CA THR A 271 2.13 6.02 29.17
C THR A 271 1.39 4.80 29.72
N SER A 272 0.21 4.49 29.19
CA SER A 272 -0.55 3.29 29.55
C SER A 272 0.26 2.01 29.33
N GLN A 273 0.93 1.87 28.19
CA GLN A 273 1.75 0.69 27.88
C GLN A 273 2.98 0.58 28.78
N ILE A 274 3.65 1.70 29.10
CA ILE A 274 4.79 1.72 30.02
C ILE A 274 4.35 1.30 31.43
N LEU A 275 3.21 1.80 31.92
CA LEU A 275 2.67 1.42 33.23
C LEU A 275 2.39 -0.08 33.31
N LEU A 276 1.79 -0.65 32.26
CA LEU A 276 1.57 -2.10 32.16
C LEU A 276 2.89 -2.89 32.11
N ALA A 277 3.90 -2.40 31.40
CA ALA A 277 5.21 -3.05 31.33
C ALA A 277 5.93 -3.02 32.68
N ILE A 278 5.87 -1.91 33.42
CA ILE A 278 6.41 -1.80 34.78
C ILE A 278 5.71 -2.80 35.70
N ARG A 279 4.37 -2.85 35.65
CA ARG A 279 3.55 -3.81 36.41
C ARG A 279 3.93 -5.27 36.10
N ALA A 280 4.10 -5.62 34.83
CA ALA A 280 4.54 -6.95 34.43
C ALA A 280 5.92 -7.32 35.02
N GLN A 281 6.84 -6.34 35.12
CA GLN A 281 8.17 -6.56 35.68
C GLN A 281 8.20 -6.72 37.21
N HIS A 282 7.16 -6.29 37.93
CA HIS A 282 7.15 -6.42 39.40
C HIS A 282 7.20 -7.87 39.85
N ARG A 283 6.50 -8.78 39.15
CA ARG A 283 6.54 -10.22 39.43
C ARG A 283 7.93 -10.81 39.17
N ASP A 284 8.52 -10.53 38.01
CA ASP A 284 9.87 -11.01 37.67
C ASP A 284 10.93 -10.54 38.66
N ARG A 285 10.81 -9.28 39.12
CA ARG A 285 11.70 -8.74 40.17
C ARG A 285 11.49 -9.41 41.52
N ALA A 286 10.24 -9.63 41.92
CA ALA A 286 9.91 -10.36 43.15
C ALA A 286 10.43 -11.81 43.10
N GLU A 287 10.31 -12.49 41.96
CA GLU A 287 10.87 -13.83 41.71
C GLU A 287 12.39 -13.85 41.81
N ALA A 288 13.08 -12.85 41.26
CA ALA A 288 14.53 -12.76 41.30
C ALA A 288 15.08 -12.39 42.70
N GLN A 289 14.32 -11.61 43.48
CA GLN A 289 14.71 -11.17 44.82
C GLN A 289 14.32 -12.17 45.92
N THR A 290 13.35 -13.05 45.67
CA THR A 290 12.92 -14.07 46.62
C THR A 290 13.81 -15.32 46.51
N PRO A 291 14.60 -15.66 47.54
CA PRO A 291 15.49 -16.82 47.52
C PRO A 291 14.71 -18.14 47.41
N SER A 292 15.39 -19.23 47.06
CA SER A 292 14.78 -20.57 47.11
C SER A 292 14.54 -20.98 48.57
N PHE A 293 13.39 -21.60 48.82
CA PHE A 293 13.05 -22.16 50.13
C PHE A 293 13.25 -23.68 50.19
N GLU A 294 13.83 -24.29 49.15
CA GLU A 294 14.17 -25.71 49.17
C GLU A 294 15.23 -25.98 50.26
N PRO A 295 14.99 -26.98 51.15
CA PRO A 295 15.92 -27.30 52.21
C PRO A 295 17.24 -27.83 51.62
N THR A 296 18.33 -27.12 51.88
CA THR A 296 19.66 -27.41 51.29
C THR A 296 20.46 -28.44 52.11
N SER A 297 19.96 -28.84 53.29
CA SER A 297 20.57 -29.84 54.18
C SER A 297 19.51 -30.49 55.06
N GLY A 298 19.58 -31.81 55.25
CA GLY A 298 18.55 -32.64 55.87
C GLY A 298 18.29 -32.50 57.37
N ASP A 299 18.81 -31.47 58.05
CA ASP A 299 18.72 -31.31 59.51
C ASP A 299 17.89 -30.07 59.96
N GLY A 300 16.93 -29.63 59.13
CA GLY A 300 15.99 -28.56 59.47
C GLY A 300 14.70 -29.07 60.15
N PRO A 301 14.08 -28.29 61.06
CA PRO A 301 12.78 -28.65 61.65
C PRO A 301 11.71 -28.87 60.56
N PRO A 302 10.68 -29.71 60.82
CA PRO A 302 9.68 -30.06 59.81
C PRO A 302 9.01 -28.80 59.25
N VAL A 303 9.10 -28.62 57.94
CA VAL A 303 8.41 -27.54 57.22
C VAL A 303 6.95 -28.00 57.00
N PHE A 304 6.00 -27.34 57.64
CA PHE A 304 4.57 -27.70 57.61
C PHE A 304 3.82 -27.19 56.37
N VAL A 305 4.50 -26.49 55.47
CA VAL A 305 3.96 -25.92 54.22
C VAL A 305 4.93 -26.26 53.10
N ASP A 306 4.43 -26.63 51.92
CA ASP A 306 5.26 -26.85 50.74
C ASP A 306 6.12 -25.58 50.46
N PRO A 307 7.47 -25.69 50.50
CA PRO A 307 8.36 -24.55 50.27
C PRO A 307 8.13 -23.82 48.94
N GLY A 308 7.68 -24.54 47.91
CA GLY A 308 7.33 -23.95 46.62
C GLY A 308 6.09 -23.06 46.71
N VAL A 309 5.09 -23.48 47.47
CA VAL A 309 3.84 -22.73 47.70
C VAL A 309 4.11 -21.47 48.54
N GLU A 310 4.93 -21.57 49.58
CA GLU A 310 5.28 -20.40 50.41
C GLU A 310 6.15 -19.39 49.65
N ARG A 311 7.08 -19.86 48.81
CA ARG A 311 7.85 -19.01 47.90
C ARG A 311 6.92 -18.24 46.97
N GLN A 312 5.97 -18.94 46.37
CA GLN A 312 5.02 -18.31 45.45
C GLN A 312 4.17 -17.25 46.15
N ARG A 313 3.73 -17.52 47.39
CA ARG A 313 2.97 -16.57 48.20
C ARG A 313 3.74 -15.28 48.50
N ILE A 314 5.04 -15.39 48.83
CA ILE A 314 5.89 -14.22 49.10
C ILE A 314 6.13 -13.40 47.83
N ILE A 315 6.37 -14.07 46.70
CA ILE A 315 6.49 -13.42 45.39
C ILE A 315 5.20 -12.64 45.06
N ASP A 316 4.04 -13.26 45.23
CA ASP A 316 2.76 -12.64 44.94
C ASP A 316 2.51 -11.44 45.87
N HIS A 317 2.84 -11.55 47.15
CA HIS A 317 2.74 -10.42 48.10
C HIS A 317 3.63 -9.24 47.70
N GLN A 318 4.91 -9.49 47.38
CA GLN A 318 5.85 -8.44 46.97
C GLN A 318 5.46 -7.78 45.65
N ALA A 319 4.92 -8.54 44.71
CA ALA A 319 4.38 -8.02 43.46
C ALA A 319 3.18 -7.09 43.70
N VAL A 320 2.23 -7.51 44.55
CA VAL A 320 1.05 -6.71 44.93
C VAL A 320 1.44 -5.43 45.65
N GLU A 321 2.39 -5.48 46.58
CA GLU A 321 2.87 -4.28 47.28
C GLU A 321 3.53 -3.29 46.31
N SER A 322 4.33 -3.80 45.36
CA SER A 322 4.94 -2.99 44.31
C SER A 322 3.89 -2.32 43.40
N ASP A 323 2.83 -3.06 43.06
CA ASP A 323 1.69 -2.54 42.30
C ASP A 323 0.93 -1.46 43.04
N GLN A 324 0.66 -1.64 44.34
CA GLN A 324 0.00 -0.63 45.18
C GLN A 324 0.84 0.65 45.28
N ASN A 325 2.16 0.53 45.41
CA ASN A 325 3.07 1.67 45.40
C ASN A 325 3.07 2.40 44.05
N LEU A 326 2.88 1.68 42.93
CA LEU A 326 2.74 2.29 41.61
C LEU A 326 1.41 3.05 41.51
N GLU A 327 0.30 2.47 41.98
CA GLU A 327 -1.05 3.08 41.96
C GLU A 327 -1.17 4.35 42.84
N GLN A 328 -0.25 4.59 43.79
CA GLN A 328 -0.16 5.88 44.47
C GLN A 328 0.25 7.04 43.54
N ARG A 329 0.83 6.73 42.37
CA ARG A 329 1.40 7.72 41.43
C ARG A 329 0.54 7.94 40.19
N TYR A 330 -0.46 7.10 39.94
CA TYR A 330 -1.36 7.21 38.79
C TYR A 330 -2.72 6.54 39.06
N ASP A 331 -3.77 6.96 38.35
CA ASP A 331 -5.10 6.35 38.45
C ASP A 331 -5.24 5.17 37.47
N GLU A 332 -5.22 3.95 38.00
CA GLU A 332 -5.38 2.72 37.23
C GLU A 332 -6.77 2.59 36.59
N ALA A 333 -7.83 3.07 37.25
CA ALA A 333 -9.18 3.03 36.70
C ALA A 333 -9.34 4.01 35.54
N ALA A 334 -8.72 5.20 35.60
CA ALA A 334 -8.66 6.14 34.48
C ALA A 334 -7.85 5.59 33.31
N ARG A 335 -6.67 5.00 33.57
CA ARG A 335 -5.87 4.32 32.53
C ARG A 335 -6.65 3.20 31.86
N ALA A 336 -7.30 2.33 32.63
CA ALA A 336 -8.09 1.22 32.10
C ALA A 336 -9.25 1.73 31.22
N ARG A 337 -9.98 2.76 31.67
CA ARG A 337 -11.06 3.39 30.88
C ARG A 337 -10.54 3.99 29.58
N PHE A 338 -9.41 4.70 29.63
CA PHE A 338 -8.76 5.23 28.43
C PHE A 338 -8.40 4.09 27.46
N GLN A 339 -7.75 3.02 27.94
CA GLN A 339 -7.33 1.89 27.12
C GLN A 339 -8.53 1.20 26.46
N GLN A 340 -9.61 0.95 27.20
CA GLN A 340 -10.84 0.37 26.64
C GLN A 340 -11.46 1.25 25.55
N GLY A 341 -11.53 2.57 25.76
CA GLY A 341 -12.02 3.51 24.77
C GLY A 341 -11.14 3.54 23.52
N TYR A 342 -9.82 3.53 23.72
CA TYR A 342 -8.82 3.51 22.67
C TYR A 342 -8.94 2.23 21.81
N ASP A 343 -9.01 1.07 22.45
CA ASP A 343 -9.14 -0.23 21.77
C ASP A 343 -10.47 -0.36 21.03
N LYS A 344 -11.58 0.09 21.63
CA LYS A 344 -12.89 0.12 20.98
C LYS A 344 -12.88 1.00 19.72
N ARG A 345 -12.24 2.18 19.79
CA ARG A 345 -12.10 3.08 18.64
C ARG A 345 -11.24 2.43 17.54
N LEU A 346 -10.14 1.78 17.90
CA LEU A 346 -9.29 1.06 16.96
C LEU A 346 -10.00 -0.11 16.28
N GLN A 347 -10.76 -0.90 17.03
CA GLN A 347 -11.59 -1.98 16.49
C GLN A 347 -12.60 -1.42 15.50
N ARG A 348 -13.21 -0.26 15.79
CA ARG A 348 -14.17 0.37 14.90
C ARG A 348 -13.55 0.79 13.56
N TYR A 349 -12.37 1.40 13.58
CA TYR A 349 -11.63 1.66 12.34
C TYR A 349 -11.30 0.37 11.58
N GLN A 350 -10.87 -0.68 12.29
CA GLN A 350 -10.56 -1.96 11.66
C GLN A 350 -11.78 -2.60 10.99
N GLN A 351 -12.97 -2.51 11.59
CA GLN A 351 -14.22 -3.00 10.98
C GLN A 351 -14.48 -2.37 9.61
N PHE A 352 -14.36 -1.04 9.47
CA PHE A 352 -14.55 -0.37 8.18
C PHE A 352 -13.46 -0.72 7.17
N ILE A 353 -12.21 -0.88 7.62
CA ILE A 353 -11.10 -1.33 6.78
C ILE A 353 -11.37 -2.74 6.25
N ASP A 354 -11.82 -3.66 7.10
CA ASP A 354 -12.08 -5.06 6.75
C ASP A 354 -13.27 -5.18 5.79
N GLN A 355 -14.37 -4.47 6.05
CA GLN A 355 -15.54 -4.40 5.15
C GLN A 355 -15.14 -3.86 3.77
N SER A 356 -14.35 -2.79 3.74
CA SER A 356 -13.86 -2.21 2.48
C SER A 356 -12.90 -3.16 1.77
N ALA A 357 -12.07 -3.91 2.52
CA ALA A 357 -11.13 -4.89 1.98
C ALA A 357 -11.84 -6.11 1.37
N GLU A 358 -12.94 -6.57 1.98
CA GLU A 358 -13.78 -7.63 1.45
C GLU A 358 -14.41 -7.22 0.11
N ALA A 359 -15.05 -6.05 0.07
CA ALA A 359 -15.67 -5.53 -1.15
C ALA A 359 -14.64 -5.28 -2.26
N TYR A 360 -13.48 -4.73 -1.91
CA TYR A 360 -12.33 -4.57 -2.82
C TYR A 360 -11.87 -5.92 -3.39
N ALA A 361 -11.63 -6.91 -2.54
CA ALA A 361 -11.14 -8.21 -2.97
C ALA A 361 -12.16 -8.96 -3.82
N ALA A 362 -13.46 -8.83 -3.52
CA ALA A 362 -14.54 -9.38 -4.34
C ALA A 362 -14.57 -8.73 -5.73
N ALA A 363 -14.47 -7.41 -5.82
CA ALA A 363 -14.46 -6.67 -7.09
C ALA A 363 -13.27 -7.08 -7.98
N CYS A 364 -12.06 -7.22 -7.40
CA CYS A 364 -10.86 -7.68 -8.10
C CYS A 364 -10.94 -9.13 -8.61
N ARG A 365 -11.84 -9.97 -8.07
CA ARG A 365 -12.00 -11.37 -8.52
C ARG A 365 -13.07 -11.54 -9.59
N THR A 366 -13.79 -10.47 -9.95
CA THR A 366 -14.85 -10.56 -10.96
C THR A 366 -14.29 -10.90 -12.34
N ALA A 367 -15.06 -11.65 -13.13
CA ALA A 367 -14.70 -11.96 -14.51
C ALA A 367 -14.53 -10.70 -15.37
N ARG A 368 -15.31 -9.64 -15.08
CA ARG A 368 -15.20 -8.34 -15.77
C ARG A 368 -13.88 -7.64 -15.50
N PHE A 369 -13.41 -7.61 -14.24
CA PHE A 369 -12.09 -7.07 -13.91
C PHE A 369 -10.99 -7.80 -14.68
N ASN A 370 -11.00 -9.13 -14.68
CA ASN A 370 -10.03 -9.94 -15.42
C ASN A 370 -10.11 -9.69 -16.94
N CYS A 371 -11.32 -9.54 -17.49
CA CYS A 371 -11.51 -9.24 -18.91
C CYS A 371 -10.89 -7.89 -19.30
N ILE A 372 -11.13 -6.84 -18.53
CA ILE A 372 -10.57 -5.50 -18.75
C ILE A 372 -9.05 -5.56 -18.64
N GLU A 373 -8.54 -6.12 -17.53
CA GLU A 373 -7.11 -6.23 -17.27
C GLU A 373 -6.38 -7.01 -18.40
N GLN A 374 -7.00 -8.02 -19.00
CA GLN A 374 -6.39 -8.84 -20.05
C GLN A 374 -6.52 -8.27 -21.46
N HIS A 375 -7.60 -7.54 -21.77
CA HIS A 375 -7.96 -7.24 -23.16
C HIS A 375 -8.03 -5.75 -23.51
N ASP A 376 -8.15 -4.84 -22.54
CA ASP A 376 -8.21 -3.39 -22.83
C ASP A 376 -6.83 -2.76 -23.14
N TYR A 377 -5.74 -3.50 -22.91
CA TYR A 377 -4.38 -2.97 -22.98
C TYR A 377 -3.42 -3.86 -23.76
N ASP A 378 -2.54 -3.23 -24.52
CA ASP A 378 -1.44 -3.89 -25.21
C ASP A 378 -0.07 -3.31 -24.79
N GLY A 379 0.75 -4.18 -24.20
CA GLY A 379 2.11 -3.85 -23.79
C GLY A 379 3.09 -3.62 -24.93
N ALA A 380 2.75 -3.92 -26.19
CA ALA A 380 3.58 -3.52 -27.34
C ALA A 380 3.46 -2.02 -27.65
N VAL A 381 2.32 -1.40 -27.33
CA VAL A 381 2.07 0.02 -27.52
C VAL A 381 2.48 0.78 -26.26
N GLY A 382 3.51 1.62 -26.34
CA GLY A 382 4.07 2.33 -25.18
C GLY A 382 3.02 3.13 -24.38
N ALA A 383 2.18 3.93 -25.05
CA ALA A 383 1.12 4.68 -24.38
C ALA A 383 0.13 3.77 -23.63
N SER A 384 -0.25 2.63 -24.22
CA SER A 384 -1.15 1.65 -23.60
C SER A 384 -0.51 0.95 -22.40
N GLY A 385 0.78 0.57 -22.49
CA GLY A 385 1.53 0.02 -21.35
C GLY A 385 1.65 0.99 -20.17
N ARG A 386 1.87 2.29 -20.42
CA ARG A 386 1.88 3.33 -19.38
C ARG A 386 0.51 3.50 -18.74
N ALA A 387 -0.54 3.56 -19.57
CA ALA A 387 -1.92 3.69 -19.12
C ALA A 387 -2.29 2.50 -18.22
N TYR A 388 -1.98 1.28 -18.65
CA TYR A 388 -2.15 0.06 -17.88
C TYR A 388 -1.45 0.15 -16.51
N ALA A 389 -0.16 0.50 -16.48
CA ALA A 389 0.62 0.56 -15.25
C ALA A 389 0.04 1.58 -14.25
N THR A 390 -0.36 2.75 -14.74
CA THR A 390 -0.96 3.83 -13.93
C THR A 390 -2.33 3.40 -13.39
N THR A 391 -3.19 2.88 -14.26
CA THR A 391 -4.56 2.48 -13.89
C THR A 391 -4.56 1.31 -12.91
N MET A 392 -3.66 0.34 -13.10
CA MET A 392 -3.47 -0.76 -12.15
C MET A 392 -2.85 -0.30 -10.84
N ALA A 393 -1.93 0.67 -10.83
CA ALA A 393 -1.39 1.21 -9.59
C ALA A 393 -2.50 1.78 -8.68
N LEU A 394 -3.49 2.47 -9.24
CA LEU A 394 -4.66 2.93 -8.47
C LEU A 394 -5.51 1.77 -7.94
N CYS A 395 -5.63 0.68 -8.69
CA CYS A 395 -6.34 -0.53 -8.27
C CYS A 395 -5.59 -1.30 -7.17
N LEU A 396 -4.26 -1.25 -7.16
CA LEU A 396 -3.42 -2.15 -6.37
C LEU A 396 -2.71 -1.45 -5.19
N ARG A 397 -2.63 -0.13 -5.14
CA ARG A 397 -1.97 0.57 -4.02
C ARG A 397 -2.57 0.19 -2.66
N GLY A 398 -1.77 0.27 -1.60
CA GLY A 398 -2.20 -0.01 -0.23
C GLY A 398 -2.05 -1.46 0.24
N GLY A 399 -1.83 -2.43 -0.68
CA GLY A 399 -1.42 -3.78 -0.29
C GLY A 399 -2.48 -4.55 0.52
N ILE A 400 -2.02 -5.25 1.56
CA ILE A 400 -2.86 -6.01 2.49
C ILE A 400 -3.32 -5.10 3.64
N SER A 401 -4.62 -5.06 3.90
CA SER A 401 -5.25 -4.08 4.80
C SER A 401 -5.82 -4.65 6.10
N GLU A 402 -6.15 -5.94 6.15
CA GLU A 402 -6.73 -6.57 7.34
C GLU A 402 -5.73 -6.56 8.50
N ALA A 403 -6.20 -6.68 9.75
CA ALA A 403 -5.30 -6.87 10.88
C ALA A 403 -4.50 -8.20 10.73
N PRO A 404 -3.23 -8.26 11.15
CA PRO A 404 -2.45 -9.50 11.14
C PRO A 404 -3.14 -10.60 11.96
N ALA A 405 -3.14 -11.82 11.43
CA ALA A 405 -3.73 -12.97 12.13
C ALA A 405 -2.87 -13.35 13.35
N PRO A 406 -3.47 -13.57 14.55
CA PRO A 406 -2.71 -13.93 15.77
C PRO A 406 -1.86 -15.20 15.64
N ASN A 407 -2.30 -16.13 14.78
CA ASN A 407 -1.68 -17.45 14.61
C ASN A 407 -0.81 -17.53 13.33
N GLY A 408 -0.60 -16.40 12.63
CA GLY A 408 0.12 -16.36 11.35
C GLY A 408 -0.67 -16.91 10.14
N ASP A 409 -1.91 -17.38 10.33
CA ASP A 409 -2.78 -17.85 9.27
C ASP A 409 -3.54 -16.68 8.63
N GLU A 410 -2.88 -16.00 7.70
CA GLU A 410 -3.37 -14.81 6.99
C GLU A 410 -4.52 -15.16 6.03
N ARG A 411 -5.74 -15.29 6.57
CA ARG A 411 -6.96 -15.61 5.82
C ARG A 411 -7.79 -14.40 5.39
N GLY A 412 -7.33 -13.18 5.63
CA GLY A 412 -8.03 -11.96 5.23
C GLY A 412 -8.32 -11.91 3.72
N PRO A 413 -9.45 -11.35 3.25
CA PRO A 413 -9.81 -11.31 1.83
C PRO A 413 -8.73 -10.73 0.92
N SER A 414 -8.11 -9.61 1.32
CA SER A 414 -7.02 -8.95 0.59
C SER A 414 -5.70 -9.70 0.78
N ALA A 415 -5.42 -10.27 1.95
CA ALA A 415 -4.25 -11.13 2.15
C ALA A 415 -4.23 -12.34 1.19
N GLN A 416 -5.37 -13.02 1.03
CA GLN A 416 -5.53 -14.12 0.08
C GLN A 416 -5.36 -13.67 -1.37
N LEU A 417 -5.91 -12.51 -1.73
CA LEU A 417 -5.77 -11.92 -3.06
C LEU A 417 -4.30 -11.64 -3.39
N TRP A 418 -3.59 -10.97 -2.48
CA TRP A 418 -2.17 -10.66 -2.64
C TRP A 418 -1.30 -11.90 -2.64
N ARG A 419 -1.62 -12.92 -1.83
CA ARG A 419 -0.93 -14.21 -1.89
C ARG A 419 -1.04 -14.84 -3.27
N ALA A 420 -2.24 -14.86 -3.86
CA ALA A 420 -2.46 -15.39 -5.21
C ALA A 420 -1.69 -14.59 -6.28
N TRP A 421 -1.67 -13.26 -6.18
CA TRP A 421 -0.95 -12.42 -7.13
C TRP A 421 0.57 -12.50 -6.99
N LEU A 422 1.12 -12.53 -5.77
CA LEU A 422 2.56 -12.68 -5.54
C LEU A 422 3.08 -14.04 -6.02
N SER A 423 2.25 -15.07 -5.99
CA SER A 423 2.62 -16.41 -6.44
C SER A 423 2.42 -16.62 -7.94
N ASN A 424 1.81 -15.67 -8.64
CA ASN A 424 1.53 -15.76 -10.07
C ASN A 424 2.39 -14.76 -10.86
N PRO A 425 3.34 -15.21 -11.71
CA PRO A 425 4.18 -14.32 -12.52
C PRO A 425 3.39 -13.46 -13.50
N GLN A 426 2.20 -13.91 -13.89
CA GLN A 426 1.27 -13.21 -14.78
C GLN A 426 0.24 -12.40 -14.00
N SER A 427 0.50 -12.09 -12.72
CA SER A 427 -0.42 -11.27 -11.95
C SER A 427 -0.43 -9.81 -12.42
N PRO A 428 -1.52 -9.07 -12.14
CA PRO A 428 -1.60 -7.66 -12.46
C PRO A 428 -0.47 -6.82 -11.85
N ILE A 429 0.09 -7.25 -10.71
CA ILE A 429 1.18 -6.55 -10.00
C ILE A 429 2.45 -6.52 -10.86
N TYR A 430 2.93 -7.69 -11.30
CA TYR A 430 4.16 -7.79 -12.09
C TYR A 430 3.97 -7.17 -13.47
N ARG A 431 2.79 -7.37 -14.09
CA ARG A 431 2.45 -6.68 -15.34
C ARG A 431 2.51 -5.17 -15.18
N ALA A 432 2.01 -4.60 -14.08
CA ALA A 432 1.97 -3.15 -13.91
C ALA A 432 3.37 -2.57 -13.67
N LEU A 433 4.15 -3.19 -12.76
CA LEU A 433 5.53 -2.77 -12.46
C LEU A 433 6.48 -2.90 -13.65
N LEU A 434 6.20 -3.81 -14.58
CA LEU A 434 6.98 -4.03 -15.80
C LEU A 434 6.30 -3.46 -17.06
N LEU A 435 5.38 -2.51 -16.92
CA LEU A 435 4.72 -1.78 -18.01
C LEU A 435 4.01 -2.66 -19.05
N ARG A 436 3.60 -3.86 -18.63
CA ARG A 436 3.02 -4.93 -19.45
C ARG A 436 3.94 -5.38 -20.60
N ASP A 437 5.24 -5.06 -20.51
CA ASP A 437 6.19 -5.39 -21.57
C ASP A 437 6.42 -6.91 -21.62
N GLN A 438 6.18 -7.50 -22.78
CA GLN A 438 6.25 -8.95 -22.96
C GLN A 438 7.67 -9.49 -22.73
N SER A 439 8.69 -8.74 -23.13
CA SER A 439 10.09 -9.13 -22.96
C SER A 439 10.48 -9.10 -21.48
N LEU A 440 10.13 -8.04 -20.75
CA LEU A 440 10.40 -7.95 -19.32
C LEU A 440 9.67 -9.05 -18.53
N LEU A 441 8.39 -9.31 -18.85
CA LEU A 441 7.59 -10.33 -18.18
C LEU A 441 8.09 -11.75 -18.46
N ALA A 442 8.45 -12.04 -19.71
CA ALA A 442 9.00 -13.35 -20.08
C ALA A 442 10.30 -13.66 -19.32
N ASN A 443 11.15 -12.64 -19.12
CA ASN A 443 12.41 -12.77 -18.40
C ASN A 443 12.24 -12.82 -16.87
N LEU A 444 11.01 -12.66 -16.34
CA LEU A 444 10.70 -12.86 -14.92
C LEU A 444 10.37 -14.34 -14.60
N LEU A 445 9.85 -15.09 -15.57
CA LEU A 445 9.21 -16.40 -15.38
C LEU A 445 10.09 -17.49 -14.76
N PRO A 446 11.36 -17.72 -15.16
CA PRO A 446 12.13 -18.82 -14.59
C PRO A 446 12.66 -18.51 -13.17
N THR A 447 12.49 -17.26 -12.69
CA THR A 447 12.79 -16.85 -11.29
C THR A 447 11.84 -17.48 -10.27
N PHE A 448 10.67 -17.95 -10.70
CA PHE A 448 9.69 -18.63 -9.84
C PHE A 448 10.06 -20.11 -9.58
N GLU A 449 11.12 -20.61 -10.22
CA GLU A 449 11.67 -21.95 -10.00
C GLU A 449 12.78 -21.93 -8.92
N ASP A 450 13.05 -23.09 -8.30
CA ASP A 450 13.99 -23.23 -7.18
C ASP A 450 15.42 -23.66 -7.58
N ASP A 451 15.75 -23.67 -8.88
CA ASP A 451 17.08 -24.06 -9.37
C ASP A 451 18.06 -22.88 -9.42
N ALA A 452 19.11 -22.93 -8.59
CA ALA A 452 20.14 -21.89 -8.48
C ALA A 452 20.95 -21.63 -9.77
N SER A 453 20.98 -22.56 -10.72
CA SER A 453 21.70 -22.41 -12.00
C SER A 453 20.90 -21.59 -13.02
N LEU A 454 19.58 -21.80 -13.07
CA LEU A 454 18.63 -21.03 -13.87
C LEU A 454 18.55 -19.57 -13.41
N VAL A 455 18.58 -19.37 -12.09
CA VAL A 455 18.48 -18.06 -11.42
C VAL A 455 19.45 -17.02 -12.00
N TRP A 456 20.71 -17.36 -12.32
CA TRP A 456 21.68 -16.36 -12.80
C TRP A 456 21.44 -15.92 -14.23
N ASN A 457 21.20 -16.88 -15.14
CA ASN A 457 20.95 -16.59 -16.55
C ASN A 457 19.72 -15.69 -16.73
N ASP A 458 18.73 -15.82 -15.84
CA ASP A 458 17.53 -14.99 -15.85
C ASP A 458 17.80 -13.54 -15.45
N SER A 459 18.66 -13.31 -14.45
CA SER A 459 19.09 -11.96 -14.07
C SER A 459 19.74 -11.24 -15.25
N GLU A 460 20.60 -11.94 -16.00
CA GLU A 460 21.29 -11.35 -17.16
C GLU A 460 20.30 -10.99 -18.28
N ARG A 461 19.34 -11.88 -18.55
CA ARG A 461 18.29 -11.67 -19.55
C ARG A 461 17.40 -10.49 -19.19
N LEU A 462 16.95 -10.41 -17.93
CA LEU A 462 16.13 -9.30 -17.44
C LEU A 462 16.92 -7.98 -17.50
N TYR A 463 18.18 -7.97 -17.06
CA TYR A 463 19.04 -6.79 -17.14
C TYR A 463 19.26 -6.32 -18.59
N SER A 464 19.48 -7.25 -19.52
CA SER A 464 19.61 -6.94 -20.94
C SER A 464 18.33 -6.34 -21.51
N ALA A 465 17.16 -6.91 -21.19
CA ALA A 465 15.87 -6.40 -21.62
C ALA A 465 15.59 -4.99 -21.05
N LEU A 466 15.87 -4.77 -19.77
CA LEU A 466 15.79 -3.44 -19.14
C LEU A 466 16.70 -2.44 -19.81
N SER A 467 17.98 -2.79 -20.02
CA SER A 467 18.96 -1.90 -20.64
C SER A 467 18.55 -1.50 -22.06
N LYS A 468 18.00 -2.45 -22.85
CA LYS A 468 17.46 -2.18 -24.19
C LYS A 468 16.26 -1.24 -24.15
N LEU A 469 15.32 -1.45 -23.23
CA LEU A 469 14.17 -0.57 -23.07
C LEU A 469 14.61 0.85 -22.68
N ILE A 470 15.52 0.96 -21.71
CA ILE A 470 16.06 2.22 -21.21
C ILE A 470 16.77 3.02 -22.31
N ALA A 471 17.51 2.34 -23.18
CA ALA A 471 18.26 2.96 -24.28
C ALA A 471 17.39 3.28 -25.51
N SER A 472 16.11 2.91 -25.51
CA SER A 472 15.20 3.16 -26.64
C SER A 472 14.45 4.48 -26.49
N ASP A 473 14.09 5.12 -27.60
CA ASP A 473 13.22 6.32 -27.63
C ASP A 473 11.88 6.08 -26.91
N ARG A 474 11.40 4.83 -26.98
CA ARG A 474 10.23 4.34 -26.25
C ARG A 474 10.41 4.46 -24.73
N GLY A 475 11.60 4.16 -24.21
CA GLY A 475 11.94 4.28 -22.79
C GLY A 475 11.93 5.72 -22.30
N GLU A 476 12.46 6.67 -23.07
CA GLU A 476 12.46 8.09 -22.71
C GLU A 476 11.04 8.65 -22.61
N TYR A 477 10.17 8.31 -23.57
CA TYR A 477 8.76 8.71 -23.51
C TYR A 477 8.08 8.14 -22.25
N LEU A 478 8.22 6.83 -21.99
CA LEU A 478 7.48 6.09 -20.96
C LEU A 478 7.72 6.59 -19.52
N LEU A 479 8.93 7.05 -19.18
CA LEU A 479 9.41 7.19 -17.80
C LEU A 479 9.18 8.58 -17.17
N GLY A 480 8.03 9.19 -17.44
CA GLY A 480 7.67 10.50 -16.87
C GLY A 480 7.45 10.48 -15.33
N ALA A 481 7.49 11.66 -14.71
CA ALA A 481 7.36 11.84 -13.25
C ALA A 481 6.07 11.25 -12.65
N TYR A 482 4.93 11.37 -13.35
CA TYR A 482 3.65 10.84 -12.89
C TYR A 482 3.62 9.31 -12.78
N LEU A 483 4.24 8.62 -13.75
CA LEU A 483 4.39 7.16 -13.69
C LEU A 483 5.23 6.76 -12.48
N LYS A 484 6.30 7.51 -12.18
CA LYS A 484 7.20 7.24 -11.05
C LYS A 484 6.48 7.21 -9.71
N GLN A 485 5.58 8.17 -9.45
CA GLN A 485 4.78 8.18 -8.22
C GLN A 485 3.83 6.98 -8.15
N SER A 486 3.16 6.65 -9.26
CA SER A 486 2.27 5.48 -9.34
C SER A 486 3.03 4.18 -9.07
N MET A 487 4.24 4.06 -9.60
CA MET A 487 5.11 2.92 -9.35
C MET A 487 5.64 2.89 -7.92
N ALA A 488 5.84 4.04 -7.28
CA ALA A 488 6.21 4.11 -5.86
C ALA A 488 5.12 3.48 -5.00
N ASP A 489 3.86 3.92 -5.17
CA ASP A 489 2.73 3.40 -4.42
C ASP A 489 2.55 1.88 -4.61
N LEU A 490 2.70 1.40 -5.86
CA LEU A 490 2.60 -0.02 -6.18
C LEU A 490 3.77 -0.84 -5.63
N LEU A 491 4.99 -0.34 -5.74
CA LEU A 491 6.19 -1.00 -5.20
C LEU A 491 6.11 -1.08 -3.66
N GLY A 492 5.61 -0.02 -3.01
CA GLY A 492 5.34 -0.03 -1.57
C GLY A 492 4.32 -1.09 -1.17
N ALA A 493 3.24 -1.24 -1.94
CA ALA A 493 2.23 -2.28 -1.73
C ALA A 493 2.81 -3.70 -1.90
N LEU A 494 3.60 -3.93 -2.96
CA LEU A 494 4.34 -5.18 -3.19
C LEU A 494 5.24 -5.52 -2.00
N ASN A 495 6.06 -4.56 -1.56
CA ASN A 495 7.04 -4.74 -0.50
C ASN A 495 6.37 -5.05 0.84
N ALA A 496 5.30 -4.33 1.19
CA ALA A 496 4.54 -4.57 2.41
C ALA A 496 3.83 -5.94 2.38
N ALA A 497 3.22 -6.31 1.26
CA ALA A 497 2.53 -7.59 1.11
C ALA A 497 3.52 -8.76 1.15
N SER A 498 4.66 -8.66 0.46
CA SER A 498 5.72 -9.67 0.48
C SER A 498 6.28 -9.86 1.88
N ALA A 499 6.57 -8.76 2.61
CA ALA A 499 7.10 -8.85 3.96
C ALA A 499 6.11 -9.54 4.93
N ARG A 500 4.81 -9.20 4.81
CA ARG A 500 3.76 -9.80 5.65
C ARG A 500 3.52 -11.27 5.34
N LEU A 501 3.51 -11.64 4.06
CA LEU A 501 3.22 -13.00 3.62
C LEU A 501 4.46 -13.90 3.57
N GLN A 502 5.66 -13.38 3.85
CA GLN A 502 6.93 -14.11 3.79
C GLN A 502 6.94 -15.46 4.53
N PRO A 503 6.28 -15.62 5.70
CA PRO A 503 6.21 -16.92 6.37
C PRO A 503 5.43 -18.00 5.58
N ILE A 504 4.58 -17.58 4.65
CA ILE A 504 3.62 -18.43 3.94
C ILE A 504 4.02 -18.63 2.47
N ILE A 505 4.70 -17.64 1.86
CA ILE A 505 5.16 -17.69 0.47
C ILE A 505 6.59 -18.25 0.40
N GLY A 506 6.87 -19.03 -0.65
CA GLY A 506 8.17 -19.67 -0.85
C GLY A 506 9.33 -18.68 -1.07
N PRO A 507 10.59 -19.11 -0.89
CA PRO A 507 11.77 -18.27 -1.07
C PRO A 507 11.91 -17.72 -2.50
N ALA A 508 11.36 -18.42 -3.51
CA ALA A 508 11.30 -17.95 -4.89
C ALA A 508 10.61 -16.59 -5.04
N VAL A 509 9.47 -16.39 -4.37
CA VAL A 509 8.73 -15.12 -4.44
C VAL A 509 9.55 -13.98 -3.85
N GLY A 510 10.23 -14.20 -2.73
CA GLY A 510 11.14 -13.21 -2.14
C GLY A 510 12.26 -12.78 -3.10
N ARG A 511 12.83 -13.73 -3.86
CA ARG A 511 13.83 -13.43 -4.91
C ARG A 511 13.25 -12.57 -6.03
N VAL A 512 12.05 -12.90 -6.51
CA VAL A 512 11.33 -12.13 -7.54
C VAL A 512 11.10 -10.69 -7.05
N VAL A 513 10.62 -10.51 -5.83
CA VAL A 513 10.36 -9.17 -5.26
C VAL A 513 11.64 -8.35 -5.14
N SER A 514 12.76 -8.95 -4.70
CA SER A 514 14.05 -8.25 -4.67
C SER A 514 14.53 -7.84 -6.07
N ARG A 515 14.37 -8.70 -7.09
CA ARG A 515 14.69 -8.35 -8.48
C ARG A 515 13.81 -7.24 -9.03
N VAL A 516 12.51 -7.29 -8.75
CA VAL A 516 11.57 -6.25 -9.17
C VAL A 516 11.94 -4.92 -8.52
N ASN A 517 12.32 -4.89 -7.24
CA ASN A 517 12.84 -3.68 -6.59
C ASN A 517 14.06 -3.13 -7.33
N SER A 518 15.08 -3.97 -7.57
CA SER A 518 16.28 -3.56 -8.31
C SER A 518 15.96 -3.10 -9.75
N ALA A 519 15.04 -3.78 -10.42
CA ALA A 519 14.60 -3.45 -11.77
C ALA A 519 13.87 -2.10 -11.80
N SER A 520 12.98 -1.83 -10.84
CA SER A 520 12.29 -0.55 -10.70
C SER A 520 13.27 0.60 -10.42
N GLN A 521 14.30 0.38 -9.60
CA GLN A 521 15.34 1.39 -9.36
C GLN A 521 16.17 1.68 -10.61
N LEU A 522 16.54 0.66 -11.38
CA LEU A 522 17.23 0.85 -12.65
C LEU A 522 16.34 1.55 -13.69
N LEU A 523 15.07 1.14 -13.77
CA LEU A 523 14.10 1.64 -14.74
C LEU A 523 13.77 3.12 -14.50
N HIS A 524 13.49 3.53 -13.26
CA HIS A 524 13.01 4.88 -12.96
C HIS A 524 14.06 5.83 -12.39
N ASN A 525 15.10 5.31 -11.72
CA ASN A 525 16.13 6.12 -11.08
C ASN A 525 17.50 6.00 -11.75
N ARG A 526 17.66 5.11 -12.75
CA ARG A 526 18.94 4.80 -13.40
C ARG A 526 20.01 4.31 -12.40
N LEU A 527 19.57 3.77 -11.26
CA LEU A 527 20.45 3.30 -10.21
C LEU A 527 20.77 1.82 -10.39
N HIS A 528 22.06 1.52 -10.38
CA HIS A 528 22.56 0.15 -10.39
C HIS A 528 22.74 -0.31 -8.96
N LEU A 529 22.12 -1.44 -8.61
CA LEU A 529 22.15 -2.00 -7.27
C LEU A 529 22.85 -3.34 -7.28
N THR A 530 23.79 -3.50 -6.34
CA THR A 530 24.55 -4.73 -6.16
C THR A 530 24.39 -5.20 -4.72
N GLU A 531 23.98 -6.46 -4.55
CA GLU A 531 24.00 -7.13 -3.25
C GLU A 531 25.43 -7.67 -3.03
N LEU A 532 26.09 -7.22 -1.97
CA LEU A 532 27.40 -7.70 -1.55
C LEU A 532 27.27 -8.52 -0.27
N GLN A 533 27.98 -9.64 -0.22
CA GLN A 533 28.14 -10.46 0.96
C GLN A 533 29.59 -10.37 1.44
N VAL A 534 29.76 -9.87 2.66
CA VAL A 534 31.06 -9.67 3.32
C VAL A 534 31.11 -10.43 4.62
N GLN A 535 32.27 -11.00 4.96
CA GLN A 535 32.46 -11.69 6.23
C GLN A 535 32.94 -10.72 7.30
N MET A 536 32.28 -10.64 8.46
CA MET A 536 32.76 -9.82 9.57
C MET A 536 32.40 -10.42 10.92
N LYS A 537 33.00 -9.91 11.99
CA LYS A 537 32.67 -10.38 13.35
C LYS A 537 31.28 -9.89 13.75
N LEU A 538 30.57 -10.71 14.53
CA LEU A 538 29.24 -10.36 15.05
C LEU A 538 29.28 -9.06 15.87
N SER A 539 30.33 -8.87 16.67
CA SER A 539 30.55 -7.63 17.45
C SER A 539 30.77 -6.40 16.57
N GLU A 540 31.52 -6.54 15.48
CA GLU A 540 31.76 -5.46 14.50
C GLU A 540 30.44 -5.06 13.83
N TYR A 541 29.65 -6.04 13.40
CA TYR A 541 28.35 -5.79 12.78
C TYR A 541 27.36 -5.10 13.74
N TYR A 542 27.26 -5.59 14.97
CA TYR A 542 26.39 -4.99 15.98
C TYR A 542 26.83 -3.56 16.37
N ALA A 543 28.14 -3.31 16.45
CA ALA A 543 28.67 -1.98 16.70
C ALA A 543 28.25 -0.99 15.60
N LEU A 544 28.27 -1.40 14.34
CA LEU A 544 27.82 -0.58 13.21
C LEU A 544 26.32 -0.29 13.26
N GLN A 545 25.48 -1.25 13.64
CA GLN A 545 24.04 -1.00 13.85
C GLN A 545 23.82 0.04 14.96
N SER A 546 24.53 -0.13 16.09
CA SER A 546 24.44 0.77 17.24
C SER A 546 24.94 2.18 16.91
N GLU A 547 26.00 2.30 16.12
CA GLU A 547 26.50 3.57 15.58
C GLU A 547 25.43 4.27 14.76
N HIS A 548 24.80 3.54 13.82
CA HIS A 548 23.73 4.09 12.99
C HIS A 548 22.49 4.51 13.80
N LEU A 549 22.07 3.70 14.78
CA LEU A 549 20.96 4.01 15.69
C LEU A 549 21.21 5.30 16.47
N ARG A 550 22.41 5.48 17.00
CA ARG A 550 22.79 6.74 17.66
C ARG A 550 22.68 7.90 16.69
N ASN A 551 23.15 7.77 15.45
CA ASN A 551 23.04 8.82 14.45
C ASN A 551 21.56 9.16 14.13
N LEU A 552 20.70 8.15 13.97
CA LEU A 552 19.26 8.34 13.77
C LEU A 552 18.62 9.08 14.94
N GLN A 553 18.93 8.69 16.18
CA GLN A 553 18.44 9.36 17.39
C GLN A 553 18.90 10.83 17.47
N HIS A 554 20.17 11.11 17.17
CA HIS A 554 20.68 12.49 17.14
C HIS A 554 19.99 13.32 16.06
N ASN A 555 19.78 12.75 14.87
CA ASN A 555 19.09 13.42 13.78
C ASN A 555 17.61 13.69 14.08
N ALA A 556 16.92 12.73 14.72
CA ALA A 556 15.53 12.87 15.15
C ALA A 556 15.39 14.02 16.16
N VAL A 557 16.25 14.06 17.19
CA VAL A 557 16.30 15.17 18.16
C VAL A 557 16.54 16.51 17.45
N ALA A 558 17.51 16.58 16.54
CA ALA A 558 17.79 17.81 15.79
C ALA A 558 16.63 18.23 14.86
N SER A 559 15.86 17.28 14.32
CA SER A 559 14.68 17.56 13.48
C SER A 559 13.49 18.05 14.30
N MET A 560 13.29 17.50 15.50
CA MET A 560 12.31 17.98 16.45
C MET A 560 12.66 19.42 16.85
N ASP A 561 13.92 19.70 17.19
CA ASP A 561 14.36 21.06 17.54
C ASP A 561 14.00 22.06 16.41
N ARG A 562 14.28 21.72 15.14
CA ARG A 562 13.92 22.57 13.98
C ARG A 562 12.42 22.73 13.76
N SER A 563 11.63 21.65 13.89
CA SER A 563 10.18 21.70 13.73
C SER A 563 9.50 22.46 14.87
N TRP A 564 10.05 22.40 16.08
CA TRP A 564 9.55 23.15 17.22
C TRP A 564 9.94 24.62 17.12
N ASP A 565 11.15 24.93 16.64
CA ASP A 565 11.56 26.32 16.34
C ASP A 565 10.65 26.95 15.27
N SER A 566 10.24 26.20 14.23
CA SER A 566 9.29 26.71 13.23
C SER A 566 7.87 26.92 13.78
N ILE A 567 7.40 26.04 14.68
CA ILE A 567 6.11 26.21 15.38
C ILE A 567 6.16 27.39 16.38
N LEU A 568 7.32 27.63 16.99
CA LEU A 568 7.57 28.74 17.91
C LEU A 568 7.64 30.10 17.20
N GLU A 569 8.14 30.14 15.95
CA GLU A 569 8.08 31.31 15.06
C GLU A 569 6.64 31.66 14.65
N GLU A 570 5.77 30.66 14.52
CA GLU A 570 4.38 30.83 14.06
C GLU A 570 3.39 31.26 15.17
N LYS A 571 3.69 30.99 16.46
CA LYS A 571 2.76 31.22 17.60
C LYS A 571 3.18 32.27 18.65
N GLY A 572 4.34 32.89 18.52
CA GLY A 572 4.68 34.16 19.19
C GLY A 572 4.63 34.23 20.72
N THR A 573 4.46 33.14 21.47
CA THR A 573 4.41 33.17 22.95
C THR A 573 5.27 32.07 23.58
N ARG A 574 6.17 32.49 24.47
CA ARG A 574 7.09 31.65 25.25
C ARG A 574 6.40 31.22 26.56
N ASP A 575 5.94 29.97 26.65
CA ASP A 575 5.48 29.39 27.93
C ASP A 575 6.64 28.63 28.64
N PRO A 576 7.07 29.07 29.85
CA PRO A 576 8.15 28.45 30.61
C PRO A 576 7.84 27.07 31.21
N THR A 577 6.58 26.63 31.26
CA THR A 577 6.21 25.29 31.76
C THR A 577 6.53 24.16 30.77
N THR A 578 6.48 24.47 29.47
CA THR A 578 6.78 23.58 28.33
C THR A 578 8.23 23.08 28.32
N ARG A 579 9.17 23.89 28.84
CA ARG A 579 10.62 23.58 28.88
C ARG A 579 10.97 22.48 29.89
N LYS A 580 10.16 22.30 30.94
CA LYS A 580 10.35 21.27 31.96
C LYS A 580 9.90 19.88 31.49
N VAL A 581 8.94 19.82 30.57
CA VAL A 581 8.48 18.56 29.96
C VAL A 581 9.48 18.06 28.91
N THR A 582 10.04 18.96 28.10
CA THR A 582 11.09 18.66 27.09
C THR A 582 12.38 18.11 27.72
N GLY A 583 12.79 18.62 28.89
CA GLY A 583 13.95 18.11 29.63
C GLY A 583 13.79 16.67 30.15
N LYS A 584 12.55 16.18 30.29
CA LYS A 584 12.25 14.84 30.84
C LYS A 584 11.99 13.77 29.77
N VAL A 585 11.64 14.15 28.55
CA VAL A 585 11.43 13.21 27.42
C VAL A 585 12.77 12.85 26.74
N ARG A 586 13.75 13.78 26.76
CA ARG A 586 15.09 13.61 26.19
C ARG A 586 15.84 12.35 26.67
N PRO A 587 15.86 12.01 27.98
CA PRO A 587 16.54 10.82 28.49
C PRO A 587 15.83 9.50 28.14
N LEU A 588 14.51 9.51 27.92
CA LEU A 588 13.72 8.33 27.57
C LEU A 588 13.96 7.87 26.12
N ILE A 589 14.26 8.80 25.20
CA ILE A 589 14.62 8.51 23.81
C ILE A 589 16.10 8.07 23.71
N GLN A 590 16.96 8.60 24.59
CA GLN A 590 18.41 8.33 24.58
C GLN A 590 18.82 7.07 25.38
N GLY A 591 18.03 6.65 26.38
CA GLY A 591 18.43 5.60 27.34
C GLY A 591 18.13 4.14 26.95
N GLY A 592 17.50 3.89 25.80
CA GLY A 592 16.91 2.59 25.46
C GLY A 592 17.77 1.59 24.67
N LEU A 593 19.06 1.84 24.43
CA LEU A 593 19.91 0.91 23.68
C LEU A 593 20.72 0.02 24.64
N LEU A 594 20.23 -1.20 24.86
CA LEU A 594 20.96 -2.26 25.56
C LEU A 594 22.25 -2.59 24.79
N SER A 595 23.42 -2.39 25.42
CA SER A 595 24.72 -2.74 24.84
C SER A 595 24.91 -4.25 24.80
N LEU A 596 24.91 -4.83 23.60
CA LEU A 596 25.25 -6.24 23.35
C LEU A 596 26.75 -6.53 23.52
N ALA A 597 27.57 -5.49 23.69
CA ALA A 597 29.02 -5.59 23.84
C ALA A 597 29.48 -6.17 25.20
N LEU A 598 28.55 -6.50 26.11
CA LEU A 598 28.87 -6.79 27.51
C LEU A 598 28.63 -8.25 27.97
N LEU A 599 28.22 -9.18 27.10
CA LEU A 599 27.73 -10.49 27.59
C LEU A 599 28.60 -11.73 27.31
N ASP A 600 29.37 -11.85 26.21
CA ASP A 600 30.33 -12.97 26.04
C ASP A 600 31.41 -12.72 24.96
N PRO A 601 32.72 -12.69 25.30
CA PRO A 601 33.84 -12.58 24.35
C PRO A 601 33.85 -13.68 23.27
N LYS A 602 33.36 -14.89 23.60
CA LYS A 602 33.30 -16.02 22.65
C LYS A 602 32.24 -15.81 21.57
N LEU A 603 31.11 -15.19 21.92
CA LEU A 603 30.08 -14.82 20.95
C LEU A 603 30.51 -13.63 20.08
N ALA A 604 31.21 -12.66 20.67
CA ALA A 604 31.67 -11.45 19.98
C ALA A 604 32.64 -11.72 18.81
N SER A 605 33.39 -12.83 18.87
CA SER A 605 34.39 -13.22 17.87
C SER A 605 33.85 -14.10 16.74
N LEU A 606 32.59 -14.52 16.80
CA LEU A 606 31.96 -15.33 15.76
C LEU A 606 31.91 -14.56 14.44
N THR A 607 32.36 -15.20 13.36
CA THR A 607 32.28 -14.64 12.01
C THR A 607 30.91 -14.95 11.40
N ILE A 608 30.25 -13.91 10.89
CA ILE A 608 28.99 -14.00 10.17
C ILE A 608 29.16 -13.47 8.75
N THR A 609 28.37 -14.00 7.82
CA THR A 609 28.27 -13.43 6.47
C THR A 609 27.18 -12.37 6.48
N VAL A 610 27.56 -11.11 6.26
CA VAL A 610 26.66 -9.95 6.23
C VAL A 610 26.35 -9.62 4.77
N SER A 611 25.06 -9.66 4.41
CA SER A 611 24.53 -9.13 3.18
C SER A 611 24.24 -7.63 3.32
N VAL A 612 24.61 -6.86 2.30
CA VAL A 612 24.34 -5.42 2.19
C VAL A 612 24.09 -5.04 0.73
N TRP A 613 23.19 -4.08 0.52
CA TRP A 613 22.96 -3.49 -0.79
C TRP A 613 23.77 -2.20 -0.94
N VAL A 614 24.50 -2.09 -2.04
CA VAL A 614 25.27 -0.89 -2.40
C VAL A 614 24.85 -0.34 -3.75
N GLU A 615 24.90 0.98 -3.87
CA GLU A 615 24.72 1.69 -5.12
C GLU A 615 26.03 1.69 -5.92
N GLY A 616 25.94 1.39 -7.21
CA GLY A 616 27.07 1.54 -8.12
C GLY A 616 27.09 0.49 -9.23
N LYS A 617 27.63 0.88 -10.38
CA LYS A 617 28.02 -0.06 -11.43
C LYS A 617 29.20 -0.91 -10.95
N ALA A 618 29.30 -2.14 -11.45
CA ALA A 618 30.41 -3.04 -11.17
C ALA A 618 31.80 -2.40 -11.29
N SER A 619 32.00 -1.60 -12.34
CA SER A 619 33.27 -0.89 -12.60
C SER A 619 33.61 0.15 -11.54
N ASN A 620 32.60 0.86 -11.02
CA ASN A 620 32.81 1.91 -10.03
C ASN A 620 33.17 1.28 -8.68
N LEU A 621 32.45 0.23 -8.29
CA LEU A 621 32.75 -0.54 -7.08
C LEU A 621 34.15 -1.16 -7.15
N LEU A 622 34.56 -1.67 -8.32
CA LEU A 622 35.92 -2.16 -8.53
C LEU A 622 36.96 -1.04 -8.35
N GLN A 623 36.74 0.13 -8.97
CA GLN A 623 37.66 1.27 -8.85
C GLN A 623 37.76 1.79 -7.41
N GLU A 624 36.64 1.90 -6.69
CA GLU A 624 36.63 2.25 -5.27
C GLU A 624 37.43 1.24 -4.45
N THR A 625 37.24 -0.05 -4.72
CA THR A 625 37.97 -1.13 -4.06
C THR A 625 39.48 -1.07 -4.36
N GLN A 626 39.86 -0.84 -5.62
CA GLN A 626 41.27 -0.71 -6.04
C GLN A 626 41.94 0.51 -5.42
N ARG A 627 41.23 1.65 -5.32
CA ARG A 627 41.73 2.85 -4.63
C ARG A 627 41.91 2.59 -3.13
N GLY A 628 40.95 1.92 -2.48
CA GLY A 628 41.07 1.53 -1.07
C GLY A 628 42.25 0.58 -0.83
N MET A 629 42.50 -0.35 -1.75
CA MET A 629 43.66 -1.25 -1.72
C MET A 629 45.00 -0.52 -1.93
N ALA A 630 45.07 0.44 -2.86
CA ALA A 630 46.26 1.27 -3.08
C ALA A 630 46.59 2.17 -1.88
N GLN A 631 45.59 2.54 -1.06
CA GLN A 631 45.81 3.27 0.20
C GLN A 631 46.27 2.37 1.34
N LEU A 632 46.10 1.05 1.22
CA LEU A 632 46.52 0.06 2.23
C LEU A 632 47.96 -0.41 2.04
N THR A 633 48.53 -0.27 0.85
CA THR A 633 49.94 -0.67 0.60
C THR A 633 50.96 0.12 1.42
N ASP A 634 50.58 1.25 2.02
CA ASP A 634 51.41 2.02 2.95
C ASP A 634 51.22 1.68 4.45
N SER A 635 50.28 0.79 4.82
CA SER A 635 50.07 0.42 6.23
C SER A 635 49.68 -1.06 6.41
N THR A 636 50.60 -1.84 7.01
CA THR A 636 50.50 -3.16 7.70
C THR A 636 49.38 -4.15 7.34
N HIS A 637 49.75 -5.44 7.26
CA HIS A 637 48.91 -6.64 7.04
C HIS A 637 47.48 -6.58 7.65
N SER A 638 46.52 -6.05 6.89
CA SER A 638 45.11 -6.14 7.24
C SER A 638 44.54 -7.46 6.72
N ALA A 639 43.69 -8.12 7.53
CA ALA A 639 42.99 -9.33 7.12
C ALA A 639 42.05 -9.01 5.95
N LEU A 640 42.38 -9.54 4.77
CA LEU A 640 41.58 -9.43 3.57
C LEU A 640 40.41 -10.40 3.62
N GLN A 641 39.21 -9.91 3.36
CA GLN A 641 37.96 -10.66 3.38
C GLN A 641 37.47 -10.89 1.95
N ASP A 642 36.98 -12.09 1.68
CA ASP A 642 36.40 -12.42 0.37
C ASP A 642 35.02 -11.76 0.23
N VAL A 643 34.83 -11.08 -0.90
CA VAL A 643 33.54 -10.52 -1.30
C VAL A 643 32.83 -11.49 -2.23
N ARG A 644 31.55 -11.74 -1.94
CA ARG A 644 30.66 -12.46 -2.84
C ARG A 644 29.54 -11.56 -3.30
N VAL A 645 29.11 -11.74 -4.54
CA VAL A 645 27.95 -11.04 -5.09
C VAL A 645 26.71 -11.87 -4.77
N GLY A 646 25.74 -11.25 -4.12
CA GLY A 646 24.48 -11.86 -3.76
C GLY A 646 23.58 -12.11 -4.97
N MET A 647 22.71 -13.11 -4.84
CA MET A 647 21.79 -13.56 -5.90
C MET A 647 20.75 -12.52 -6.32
N GLY A 648 20.55 -11.45 -5.52
CA GLY A 648 19.66 -10.35 -5.85
C GLY A 648 20.21 -9.38 -6.91
N THR A 649 21.50 -9.46 -7.24
CA THR A 649 22.16 -8.55 -8.19
C THR A 649 21.68 -8.78 -9.62
N LEU A 650 21.30 -7.69 -10.31
CA LEU A 650 20.86 -7.74 -11.70
C LEU A 650 22.03 -7.61 -12.70
N ASP A 651 23.05 -6.81 -12.39
CA ASP A 651 24.16 -6.55 -13.32
C ASP A 651 25.06 -7.79 -13.47
N PRO A 652 25.12 -8.43 -14.66
CA PRO A 652 25.96 -9.61 -14.88
C PRO A 652 27.45 -9.31 -14.72
N LYS A 653 27.89 -8.06 -15.01
CA LYS A 653 29.28 -7.66 -14.87
C LYS A 653 29.70 -7.56 -13.40
N ALA A 654 28.77 -7.25 -12.49
CA ALA A 654 29.07 -7.19 -11.05
C ALA A 654 29.58 -8.53 -10.56
N ARG A 655 28.98 -9.64 -11.00
CA ARG A 655 29.47 -10.98 -10.66
C ARG A 655 30.86 -11.24 -11.23
N GLN A 656 31.06 -11.05 -12.53
CA GLN A 656 32.34 -11.35 -13.20
C GLN A 656 33.50 -10.57 -12.59
N VAL A 657 33.24 -9.32 -12.20
CA VAL A 657 34.27 -8.38 -11.75
C VAL A 657 34.48 -8.44 -10.23
N LEU A 658 33.43 -8.68 -9.44
CA LEU A 658 33.50 -8.59 -7.98
C LEU A 658 33.61 -9.95 -7.28
N GLN A 659 33.36 -11.06 -7.96
CA GLN A 659 33.46 -12.39 -7.37
C GLN A 659 34.92 -12.73 -7.04
N GLY A 660 35.21 -13.01 -5.76
CA GLY A 660 36.56 -13.34 -5.30
C GLY A 660 37.47 -12.14 -5.09
N LEU A 661 36.93 -10.91 -5.17
CA LEU A 661 37.63 -9.71 -4.72
C LEU A 661 37.92 -9.81 -3.22
N LYS A 662 39.10 -9.34 -2.84
CA LYS A 662 39.54 -9.25 -1.46
C LYS A 662 39.49 -7.81 -0.99
N VAL A 663 38.84 -7.57 0.13
CA VAL A 663 38.68 -6.22 0.70
C VAL A 663 39.14 -6.14 2.14
N SER A 664 39.54 -4.95 2.56
CA SER A 664 39.87 -4.72 3.96
C SER A 664 38.61 -4.68 4.82
N SER A 665 38.77 -4.97 6.11
CA SER A 665 37.72 -4.81 7.11
C SER A 665 37.16 -3.38 7.18
N LYS A 666 38.00 -2.36 6.92
CA LYS A 666 37.58 -0.95 6.83
C LYS A 666 36.61 -0.72 5.67
N GLN A 667 36.93 -1.26 4.49
CA GLN A 667 36.09 -1.15 3.31
C GLN A 667 34.76 -1.90 3.49
N ALA A 668 34.81 -3.11 4.05
CA ALA A 668 33.61 -3.88 4.36
C ALA A 668 32.70 -3.14 5.37
N ALA A 669 33.28 -2.56 6.42
CA ALA A 669 32.54 -1.73 7.37
C ALA A 669 31.94 -0.47 6.72
N GLN A 670 32.65 0.18 5.79
CA GLN A 670 32.13 1.31 5.04
C GLN A 670 30.92 0.93 4.18
N TRP A 671 30.97 -0.20 3.46
CA TRP A 671 29.81 -0.67 2.69
C TRP A 671 28.61 -0.98 3.58
N VAL A 672 28.82 -1.59 4.75
CA VAL A 672 27.74 -1.81 5.73
C VAL A 672 27.16 -0.49 6.26
N ARG A 673 28.00 0.52 6.55
CA ARG A 673 27.52 1.86 6.94
C ARG A 673 26.67 2.50 5.84
N THR A 674 27.17 2.51 4.60
CA THR A 674 26.44 3.07 3.45
C THR A 674 25.15 2.30 3.20
N GLY A 675 25.16 0.98 3.40
CA GLY A 675 23.97 0.14 3.33
C GLY A 675 22.88 0.51 4.34
N PHE A 676 23.25 0.86 5.58
CA PHE A 676 22.29 1.33 6.59
C PHE A 676 21.70 2.71 6.27
N THR A 677 22.49 3.60 5.68
CA THR A 677 21.95 4.87 5.15
C THR A 677 21.07 4.66 3.92
N GLY A 678 21.14 3.48 3.29
CA GLY A 678 20.40 3.09 2.10
C GLY A 678 20.72 3.97 0.89
N LEU A 679 19.91 3.83 -0.17
CA LEU A 679 19.96 4.64 -1.39
C LEU A 679 19.57 6.12 -1.18
N ARG A 680 19.42 6.56 0.07
CA ARG A 680 18.97 7.91 0.43
C ARG A 680 20.11 8.92 0.53
N GLY A 681 21.36 8.46 0.61
CA GLY A 681 22.54 9.32 0.82
C GLY A 681 22.80 10.34 -0.29
N ALA A 682 22.12 10.24 -1.44
CA ALA A 682 22.39 11.06 -2.62
C ALA A 682 21.27 12.05 -3.03
N ALA A 683 20.02 11.92 -2.56
CA ALA A 683 18.94 12.84 -2.96
C ALA A 683 17.75 12.83 -2.00
N GLY A 684 17.33 14.02 -1.55
CA GLY A 684 16.13 14.20 -0.74
C GLY A 684 14.83 13.93 -1.51
N GLY A 685 13.86 13.31 -0.84
CA GLY A 685 12.43 13.38 -1.21
C GLY A 685 11.88 12.37 -2.21
N ASP A 686 12.70 11.53 -2.88
CA ASP A 686 12.17 10.57 -3.87
C ASP A 686 11.56 9.32 -3.22
N MET A 687 10.22 9.23 -3.27
CA MET A 687 9.46 8.15 -2.62
C MET A 687 9.74 6.76 -3.20
N LEU A 688 9.90 6.63 -4.53
CA LEU A 688 10.18 5.35 -5.17
C LEU A 688 11.54 4.81 -4.73
N LEU A 689 12.54 5.70 -4.66
CA LEU A 689 13.87 5.37 -4.18
C LEU A 689 13.85 4.96 -2.70
N ALA A 690 13.14 5.72 -1.87
CA ALA A 690 13.03 5.46 -0.44
C ALA A 690 12.35 4.11 -0.14
N LEU A 691 11.27 3.77 -0.85
CA LEU A 691 10.55 2.51 -0.69
C LEU A 691 11.37 1.29 -1.14
N GLY A 692 12.04 1.39 -2.28
CA GLY A 692 12.94 0.34 -2.77
C GLY A 692 14.12 0.13 -1.83
N GLY A 693 14.77 1.23 -1.41
CA GLY A 693 15.87 1.19 -0.44
C GLY A 693 15.48 0.56 0.89
N MET A 694 14.29 0.88 1.42
CA MET A 694 13.79 0.28 2.68
C MET A 694 13.55 -1.21 2.57
N TYR A 695 12.99 -1.68 1.45
CA TYR A 695 12.78 -3.10 1.26
C TYR A 695 14.11 -3.85 1.20
N LEU A 696 15.08 -3.33 0.45
CA LEU A 696 16.41 -3.94 0.32
C LEU A 696 17.18 -3.92 1.65
N LEU A 697 17.04 -2.86 2.44
CA LEU A 697 17.55 -2.80 3.81
C LEU A 697 16.90 -3.86 4.71
N ASN A 698 15.57 -4.00 4.66
CA ASN A 698 14.84 -5.02 5.41
C ASN A 698 15.22 -6.44 4.97
N ASP A 699 15.37 -6.69 3.67
CA ASP A 699 15.84 -7.97 3.12
C ASP A 699 17.25 -8.32 3.64
N ALA A 700 18.19 -7.36 3.57
CA ALA A 700 19.55 -7.52 4.11
C ALA A 700 19.54 -7.81 5.62
N LEU A 701 18.82 -7.02 6.41
CA LEU A 701 18.69 -7.22 7.86
C LEU A 701 18.11 -8.59 8.19
N ASN A 702 17.07 -9.05 7.49
CA ASN A 702 16.49 -10.36 7.70
C ASN A 702 17.45 -11.51 7.36
N LYS A 703 18.22 -11.39 6.26
CA LYS A 703 19.28 -12.36 5.91
C LYS A 703 20.35 -12.40 6.99
N ASN A 704 20.77 -11.23 7.48
CA ASN A 704 21.81 -11.09 8.50
C ASN A 704 21.35 -11.64 9.86
N LEU A 705 20.08 -11.40 10.24
CA LEU A 705 19.49 -11.97 11.45
C LEU A 705 19.42 -13.49 11.38
N LYS A 706 18.97 -14.07 10.26
CA LYS A 706 18.95 -15.53 10.07
C LYS A 706 20.35 -16.14 10.15
N GLU A 707 21.34 -15.49 9.55
CA GLU A 707 22.72 -15.95 9.63
C GLU A 707 23.28 -15.83 11.06
N ALA A 708 22.99 -14.73 11.75
CA ALA A 708 23.37 -14.56 13.15
C ALA A 708 22.70 -15.61 14.05
N GLU A 709 21.41 -15.90 13.87
CA GLU A 709 20.70 -16.97 14.57
C GLU A 709 21.33 -18.35 14.33
N ARG A 710 21.69 -18.64 13.08
CA ARG A 710 22.35 -19.89 12.70
C ARG A 710 23.72 -20.05 13.38
N VAL A 711 24.48 -18.96 13.49
CA VAL A 711 25.85 -18.97 14.04
C VAL A 711 25.85 -18.92 15.58
N VAL A 712 24.93 -18.15 16.18
CA VAL A 712 24.76 -18.04 17.64
C VAL A 712 24.09 -19.29 18.22
N GLY A 713 23.09 -19.86 17.53
CA GLY A 713 22.29 -20.99 18.03
C GLY A 713 21.52 -20.66 19.32
N ASP A 714 21.23 -21.66 20.15
CA ASP A 714 20.56 -21.49 21.45
C ASP A 714 21.48 -20.91 22.56
N LYS A 715 22.70 -20.50 22.20
CA LYS A 715 23.77 -20.18 23.16
C LYS A 715 23.56 -18.88 23.94
N SER A 716 22.70 -17.96 23.47
CA SER A 716 22.35 -16.74 24.22
C SER A 716 21.05 -16.11 23.69
N LEU A 717 20.01 -16.12 24.52
CA LEU A 717 18.74 -15.44 24.25
C LEU A 717 18.92 -13.91 24.20
N GLU A 718 19.75 -13.38 25.09
CA GLU A 718 20.01 -11.93 25.24
C GLU A 718 20.72 -11.35 24.01
N ALA A 719 21.72 -12.06 23.46
CA ALA A 719 22.41 -11.64 22.25
C ALA A 719 21.47 -11.61 21.04
N ARG A 720 20.52 -12.56 20.95
CA ARG A 720 19.49 -12.55 19.90
C ARG A 720 18.55 -11.37 20.07
N LEU A 721 18.02 -11.14 21.29
CA LEU A 721 17.10 -10.04 21.58
C LEU A 721 17.69 -8.67 21.27
N ALA A 722 18.97 -8.45 21.58
CA ALA A 722 19.61 -7.18 21.32
C ALA A 722 19.93 -6.97 19.82
N LEU A 723 20.23 -8.03 19.05
CA LEU A 723 20.33 -7.94 17.59
C LEU A 723 18.97 -7.67 16.93
N TYR A 724 17.89 -8.28 17.44
CA TYR A 724 16.54 -7.96 16.99
C TYR A 724 16.18 -6.52 17.32
N GLY A 725 16.43 -6.08 18.56
CA GLY A 725 16.14 -4.72 19.01
C GLY A 725 16.87 -3.67 18.19
N SER A 726 18.15 -3.88 17.90
CA SER A 726 18.93 -2.95 17.06
C SER A 726 18.45 -2.95 15.61
N SER A 727 18.15 -4.12 15.03
CA SER A 727 17.62 -4.22 13.66
C SER A 727 16.25 -3.54 13.53
N LEU A 728 15.38 -3.72 14.54
CA LEU A 728 14.08 -3.04 14.64
C LEU A 728 14.25 -1.52 14.76
N GLY A 729 15.21 -1.05 15.55
CA GLY A 729 15.49 0.39 15.66
C GLY A 729 16.00 1.00 14.34
N VAL A 730 16.85 0.28 13.60
CA VAL A 730 17.37 0.74 12.30
C VAL A 730 16.22 0.87 11.29
N LEU A 731 15.33 -0.13 11.25
CA LEU A 731 14.11 -0.07 10.44
C LEU A 731 13.16 1.04 10.91
N GLY A 732 12.95 1.17 12.22
CA GLY A 732 12.07 2.16 12.85
C GLY A 732 12.44 3.60 12.50
N GLY A 733 13.70 3.99 12.73
CA GLY A 733 14.17 5.32 12.32
C GLY A 733 14.17 5.52 10.80
N GLY A 734 14.27 4.42 10.03
CA GLY A 734 14.08 4.44 8.59
C GLY A 734 12.64 4.73 8.13
N LEU A 735 11.63 4.33 8.91
CA LEU A 735 10.19 4.51 8.63
C LEU A 735 9.71 5.95 8.94
N GLU A 736 10.14 6.53 10.06
CA GLU A 736 9.77 7.90 10.47
C GLU A 736 10.24 8.97 9.46
N LEU A 737 11.38 8.74 8.80
CA LEU A 737 11.95 9.64 7.80
C LEU A 737 11.31 9.55 6.40
N VAL A 738 10.49 8.53 6.11
CA VAL A 738 9.76 8.39 4.82
C VAL A 738 8.44 9.16 4.83
N GLY A 739 8.09 9.78 5.97
CA GLY A 739 6.73 10.24 6.22
C GLY A 739 5.80 9.06 6.43
N GLY A 740 4.64 9.31 7.05
CA GLY A 740 3.64 8.32 7.50
C GLY A 740 3.04 7.40 6.42
N ALA A 741 3.66 7.25 5.24
CA ALA A 741 3.29 6.31 4.20
C ALA A 741 3.72 4.86 4.47
N LEU A 742 4.81 4.64 5.18
CA LEU A 742 5.30 3.30 5.52
C LEU A 742 4.85 2.83 6.93
N ALA A 743 4.42 3.76 7.80
CA ALA A 743 3.63 3.45 9.00
C ALA A 743 2.29 2.75 8.68
N ARG A 744 1.86 2.75 7.41
CA ARG A 744 0.58 2.22 6.93
C ARG A 744 0.51 0.69 6.82
N GLY A 745 1.63 -0.03 6.93
CA GLY A 745 1.63 -1.51 6.85
C GLY A 745 2.72 -2.26 7.63
N GLY A 746 3.86 -1.64 7.94
CA GLY A 746 5.00 -2.34 8.55
C GLY A 746 5.01 -2.41 10.09
N SER A 747 4.41 -1.42 10.77
CA SER A 747 4.54 -1.24 12.22
C SER A 747 3.88 -2.35 13.04
N ARG A 748 2.80 -2.98 12.55
CA ARG A 748 2.18 -4.14 13.21
C ARG A 748 2.83 -5.48 12.83
N VAL A 749 3.33 -5.63 11.60
CA VAL A 749 3.96 -6.88 11.13
C VAL A 749 5.31 -7.13 11.79
N LEU A 750 6.06 -6.08 12.14
CA LEU A 750 7.35 -6.21 12.84
C LEU A 750 7.19 -6.49 14.34
N MET A 751 6.13 -5.96 14.98
CA MET A 751 5.77 -6.34 16.35
C MET A 751 5.29 -7.80 16.43
N SER A 752 4.58 -8.31 15.41
CA SER A 752 4.11 -9.71 15.37
C SER A 752 5.12 -10.70 14.77
N GLY A 753 6.10 -10.24 13.99
CA GLY A 753 7.12 -11.08 13.34
C GLY A 753 8.45 -11.15 14.08
N GLY A 754 8.81 -10.11 14.86
CA GLY A 754 10.04 -10.06 15.67
C GLY A 754 9.87 -10.63 17.08
N LEU A 755 8.66 -10.60 17.63
CA LEU A 755 8.29 -11.49 18.71
C LEU A 755 7.93 -12.82 18.07
N SER A 756 8.88 -13.77 18.03
CA SER A 756 8.50 -15.17 17.82
C SER A 756 7.27 -15.46 18.69
N VAL A 757 6.36 -16.29 18.18
CA VAL A 757 5.17 -16.77 18.90
C VAL A 757 5.49 -17.24 20.33
N ARG A 758 6.76 -17.51 20.68
CA ARG A 758 7.24 -17.75 22.06
C ARG A 758 7.46 -16.50 22.93
N GLY A 759 7.96 -15.40 22.39
CA GLY A 759 8.13 -14.13 23.12
C GLY A 759 6.80 -13.41 23.35
N ALA A 760 5.92 -13.41 22.34
CA ALA A 760 4.55 -12.93 22.50
C ALA A 760 3.71 -13.86 23.39
N ALA A 761 3.91 -15.19 23.34
CA ALA A 761 3.25 -16.11 24.27
C ALA A 761 3.76 -16.00 25.71
N ALA A 762 5.02 -15.61 25.94
CA ALA A 762 5.53 -15.33 27.29
C ALA A 762 4.86 -14.08 27.90
N ILE A 763 4.67 -13.02 27.10
CA ILE A 763 4.00 -11.78 27.51
C ILE A 763 2.47 -11.96 27.61
N LYS A 764 1.87 -12.80 26.76
CA LYS A 764 0.43 -13.07 26.76
C LYS A 764 0.01 -14.09 27.82
N LYS A 765 0.83 -15.11 28.12
CA LYS A 765 0.54 -16.06 29.22
C LYS A 765 0.59 -15.40 30.60
N THR A 766 1.45 -14.40 30.80
CA THR A 766 1.48 -13.63 32.05
C THR A 766 0.29 -12.69 32.17
N ALA A 767 -0.20 -12.13 31.05
CA ALA A 767 -1.42 -11.32 31.03
C ALA A 767 -2.72 -12.14 31.23
N ASP A 768 -2.83 -13.32 30.62
CA ASP A 768 -4.02 -14.17 30.72
C ASP A 768 -4.08 -14.93 32.07
N ALA A 769 -2.94 -15.22 32.71
CA ALA A 769 -2.89 -15.80 34.06
C ALA A 769 -3.34 -14.82 35.17
N GLY A 770 -3.24 -13.50 34.93
CA GLY A 770 -3.72 -12.47 35.88
C GLY A 770 -5.23 -12.22 35.83
N GLY A 771 -5.91 -12.63 34.75
CA GLY A 771 -7.36 -12.41 34.58
C GLY A 771 -8.25 -13.50 35.20
N GLY A 772 -7.73 -14.73 35.34
CA GLY A 772 -8.52 -15.90 35.77
C GLY A 772 -8.86 -15.97 37.27
N ALA A 773 -8.27 -15.12 38.11
CA ALA A 773 -8.45 -15.18 39.57
C ALA A 773 -9.59 -14.30 40.11
N ARG A 774 -10.37 -13.62 39.25
CA ARG A 774 -11.38 -12.64 39.70
C ARG A 774 -12.85 -13.10 39.64
N GLU A 775 -13.11 -14.37 39.36
CA GLU A 775 -14.48 -14.91 39.26
C GLU A 775 -14.90 -15.91 40.37
N SER A 776 -14.16 -16.05 41.47
CA SER A 776 -14.63 -16.86 42.62
C SER A 776 -14.45 -16.14 43.95
N GLY A 777 -15.46 -15.37 44.35
CA GLY A 777 -15.46 -14.70 45.65
C GLY A 777 -16.61 -13.73 45.86
N GLY A 778 -17.84 -14.12 45.54
CA GLY A 778 -19.03 -13.30 45.78
C GLY A 778 -20.19 -14.15 46.30
N GLY A 779 -20.23 -14.39 47.60
CA GLY A 779 -21.31 -15.13 48.25
C GLY A 779 -21.49 -14.74 49.72
N HIS A 780 -22.61 -14.05 49.97
CA HIS A 780 -23.36 -13.93 51.24
C HIS A 780 -23.11 -12.75 52.23
N ARG A 781 -24.15 -11.88 52.26
CA ARG A 781 -24.86 -11.22 53.40
C ARG A 781 -24.06 -10.29 54.34
N GLY A 782 -24.53 -9.11 54.77
CA GLY A 782 -25.80 -8.40 54.59
C GLY A 782 -25.88 -7.17 55.53
N CYS A 783 -26.89 -6.33 55.26
CA CYS A 783 -27.61 -5.43 56.19
C CYS A 783 -27.02 -4.07 56.66
N CYS A 784 -27.90 -3.06 56.49
CA CYS A 784 -28.11 -1.79 57.21
C CYS A 784 -27.12 -0.63 56.95
N GLY A 785 -27.53 0.62 56.73
CA GLY A 785 -28.86 1.23 56.74
C GLY A 785 -28.80 2.72 56.37
N ASP A 786 -29.96 3.23 55.93
CA ASP A 786 -30.51 4.59 56.08
C ASP A 786 -29.59 5.83 55.94
N ILE A 787 -29.65 6.49 54.77
CA ILE A 787 -30.36 7.77 54.47
C ILE A 787 -29.97 8.22 53.06
#